data_AF-A0A2E6VJB7-F1
#
_entry.id   AF-A0A2E6VJB7-F1
#
_cell.length_a   1.000
_cell.length_b   1.000
_cell.length_c   1.000
_cell.angle_alpha   90.00
_cell.angle_beta   90.00
_cell.angle_gamma   90.00
#
_symmetry.space_group_name_H-M   'P 1'
#
loop_
_entity.id
_entity.type
_entity.pdbx_description
1 polymer ?
#
loop_
_entity_poly.entity_id
_entity_poly.type
_entity_poly.pdbx_seq_one_letter_code
_entity_poly.pdbx_strand_id
1 'polypeptide(L)'
;MKRKLILAILSLTAGAILVIWWFFIRDDSPPPPDIQSAVQIAAAAQNTSTTTKVIPTSTVATTIPAPAVTTTILAQTTSTLSEQKVLEESKEATDELELDEIDAITGTWVIDTTIGSFGIDESTSSFVGFRIKEVLARGIGEVTAVGRTPELDGSIEFEKGFLSKTEIVADLTKLRTDRSMRDSKVQSALNTSTHPQAVFVLEESIPITGNGSIESTASGFLTVNGLTNPVKADFQAQLVGSIMTVVGTFEVNLSDYEVEAPSAPVVVSVEDTAIVEFQLFFVEMTSKDSTSEASVPTTTLDPLAIQNVEQLNEYIAEAASFNQADSDWLLPENLDPSAGGAPGFTRYVFRQTSAGVVPTLVEGPLGPQFRCQKEHLPCSYLELKELSESNSPIPEEMGLTPEELASLVTELDSLREFLDEHTDVNKACENGYLSDRIQTPNMGSHFIKADIFGNGFDPSEPEIILYALADGTLPNGAIGQCRDGVWDGEPMVLVGSAFILPPLQGDTSHPKGFTGDLDNWHVHLNLCRGRSNGTDTFVPKEECENSGGNFHETIGWMMHAWAYPEHDNELGVFSMWNPTIAPFGDSDTVEERFLVQGENFPEGAKQSLVSNFAFEETIEVEAGQSVYFNNSDSVPHTISAGTPDEPELEEFDSGILNPGDNFQIDTSKPGSYPLFCILHPDMTGLLIVN
;
A
#
# COMPACT_ATOMS: atom_id res chain seq x y z
N MET A 1 -36.84 13.51 -52.96
CA MET A 1 -36.61 12.65 -51.77
C MET A 1 -35.87 11.36 -52.14
N LYS A 2 -36.51 10.32 -52.69
CA LYS A 2 -35.94 8.95 -52.90
C LYS A 2 -34.44 8.87 -53.29
N ARG A 3 -33.96 9.68 -54.25
CA ARG A 3 -32.56 9.64 -54.71
C ARG A 3 -31.51 10.04 -53.65
N LYS A 4 -31.86 10.88 -52.66
CA LYS A 4 -30.96 11.18 -51.52
C LYS A 4 -30.91 10.03 -50.51
N LEU A 5 -32.02 9.32 -50.30
CA LEU A 5 -32.11 8.20 -49.37
C LEU A 5 -31.24 7.02 -49.82
N ILE A 6 -31.25 6.70 -51.11
CA ILE A 6 -30.44 5.61 -51.70
C ILE A 6 -28.93 5.89 -51.56
N LEU A 7 -28.51 7.14 -51.74
CA LEU A 7 -27.11 7.55 -51.53
C LEU A 7 -26.68 7.42 -50.06
N ALA A 8 -27.53 7.85 -49.11
CA ALA A 8 -27.24 7.71 -47.68
C ALA A 8 -27.10 6.23 -47.25
N ILE A 9 -27.96 5.34 -47.75
CA ILE A 9 -27.90 3.91 -47.46
C ILE A 9 -26.60 3.29 -48.02
N LEU A 10 -26.21 3.64 -49.25
CA LEU A 10 -24.96 3.14 -49.85
C LEU A 10 -23.72 3.59 -49.07
N SER A 11 -23.67 4.85 -48.63
CA SER A 11 -22.60 5.37 -47.77
C SER A 11 -22.52 4.62 -46.43
N LEU A 12 -23.67 4.36 -45.78
CA LEU A 12 -23.73 3.57 -44.55
C LEU A 12 -23.22 2.14 -44.75
N THR A 13 -23.61 1.46 -45.83
CA THR A 13 -23.11 0.09 -46.10
C THR A 13 -21.61 0.06 -46.42
N ALA A 14 -21.07 1.06 -47.10
CA ALA A 14 -19.63 1.15 -47.36
C ALA A 14 -18.83 1.43 -46.07
N GLY A 15 -19.34 2.32 -45.20
CA GLY A 15 -18.76 2.57 -43.88
C GLY A 15 -18.79 1.33 -42.99
N ALA A 16 -19.92 0.63 -42.91
CA ALA A 16 -20.04 -0.60 -42.13
C ALA A 16 -19.06 -1.70 -42.60
N ILE A 17 -18.88 -1.88 -43.91
CA ILE A 17 -17.92 -2.85 -44.46
C ILE A 17 -16.46 -2.44 -44.13
N LEU A 18 -16.13 -1.15 -44.14
CA LEU A 18 -14.80 -0.68 -43.73
C LEU A 18 -14.55 -0.83 -42.22
N VAL A 19 -15.55 -0.60 -41.37
CA VAL A 19 -15.46 -0.84 -39.91
C VAL A 19 -15.29 -2.34 -39.63
N ILE A 20 -16.04 -3.21 -40.31
CA ILE A 20 -15.87 -4.67 -40.20
C ILE A 20 -14.49 -5.11 -40.72
N TRP A 21 -13.96 -4.48 -41.77
CA TRP A 21 -12.61 -4.79 -42.26
C TRP A 21 -11.50 -4.33 -41.30
N TRP A 22 -11.72 -3.22 -40.58
CA TRP A 22 -10.80 -2.69 -39.57
C TRP A 22 -10.75 -3.58 -38.31
N PHE A 23 -11.90 -4.05 -37.82
CA PHE A 23 -12.02 -4.83 -36.57
C PHE A 23 -11.61 -6.31 -36.63
N PHE A 24 -11.42 -6.90 -37.82
CA PHE A 24 -11.32 -8.37 -37.96
C PHE A 24 -10.05 -8.90 -38.65
N ILE A 25 -9.12 -8.04 -39.09
CA ILE A 25 -7.89 -8.45 -39.83
C ILE A 25 -6.65 -7.69 -39.33
N ARG A 26 -6.75 -6.98 -38.19
CA ARG A 26 -5.63 -6.23 -37.63
C ARG A 26 -5.01 -7.03 -36.48
N ASP A 27 -3.70 -7.27 -36.58
CA ASP A 27 -2.92 -7.64 -35.40
C ASP A 27 -2.71 -6.33 -34.62
N ASP A 28 -3.50 -6.14 -33.57
CA ASP A 28 -3.46 -4.97 -32.68
C ASP A 28 -2.53 -5.21 -31.47
N SER A 29 -1.60 -6.17 -31.55
CA SER A 29 -0.59 -6.39 -30.51
C SER A 29 0.36 -5.18 -30.36
N PRO A 30 0.85 -4.88 -29.13
CA PRO A 30 1.77 -3.77 -28.89
C PRO A 30 3.04 -3.86 -29.76
N PRO A 31 3.59 -2.74 -30.29
CA PRO A 31 4.78 -2.78 -31.13
C PRO A 31 6.01 -3.31 -30.35
N PRO A 32 6.96 -4.00 -31.00
CA PRO A 32 8.23 -4.38 -30.36
C PRO A 32 9.05 -3.13 -30.00
N PRO A 33 9.94 -3.21 -28.98
CA PRO A 33 10.81 -2.10 -28.61
C PRO A 33 11.75 -1.73 -29.75
N ASP A 34 12.00 -0.44 -29.92
CA ASP A 34 12.92 0.09 -30.92
C ASP A 34 13.86 1.14 -30.30
N ILE A 35 15.13 1.12 -30.71
CA ILE A 35 16.15 1.98 -30.09
C ILE A 35 15.90 3.46 -30.39
N GLN A 36 15.21 3.81 -31.48
CA GLN A 36 14.96 5.21 -31.83
C GLN A 36 13.88 5.84 -30.93
N SER A 37 12.86 5.08 -30.51
CA SER A 37 11.88 5.49 -29.51
C SER A 37 12.50 5.52 -28.11
N ALA A 38 13.23 4.47 -27.72
CA ALA A 38 13.92 4.41 -26.43
C ALA A 38 14.90 5.59 -26.24
N VAL A 39 15.72 5.91 -27.24
CA VAL A 39 16.65 7.05 -27.22
C VAL A 39 15.92 8.41 -27.13
N GLN A 40 14.71 8.54 -27.69
CA GLN A 40 13.90 9.74 -27.50
C GLN A 40 13.38 9.90 -26.05
N ILE A 41 13.01 8.79 -25.40
CA ILE A 41 12.59 8.77 -23.99
C ILE A 41 13.76 9.16 -23.08
N ALA A 42 14.93 8.55 -23.25
CA ALA A 42 16.14 8.90 -22.50
C ALA A 42 16.58 10.35 -22.75
N ALA A 43 16.49 10.85 -24.00
CA ALA A 43 16.80 12.24 -24.32
C ALA A 43 15.81 13.23 -23.68
N ALA A 44 14.53 12.87 -23.54
CA ALA A 44 13.56 13.68 -22.81
C ALA A 44 13.92 13.78 -21.32
N ALA A 45 14.25 12.66 -20.68
CA ALA A 45 14.67 12.62 -19.27
C ALA A 45 15.87 13.54 -18.99
N GLN A 46 16.96 13.41 -19.79
CA GLN A 46 18.19 14.20 -19.65
C GLN A 46 17.97 15.72 -19.60
N ASN A 47 17.11 16.25 -20.49
CA ASN A 47 16.90 17.70 -20.62
C ASN A 47 16.23 18.34 -19.39
N THR A 48 15.63 17.53 -18.51
CA THR A 48 14.94 18.01 -17.30
C THR A 48 15.93 18.42 -16.19
N SER A 49 17.15 17.89 -16.19
CA SER A 49 18.08 17.95 -15.05
C SER A 49 18.98 19.20 -15.01
N THR A 50 19.13 19.93 -16.12
CA THR A 50 20.28 20.85 -16.31
C THR A 50 20.08 22.32 -15.86
N THR A 51 18.92 22.72 -15.33
CA THR A 51 18.56 24.16 -15.24
C THR A 51 18.13 24.64 -13.84
N THR A 52 19.04 25.34 -13.13
CA THR A 52 18.82 26.54 -12.24
C THR A 52 19.66 26.49 -10.94
N LYS A 53 20.65 27.40 -10.78
CA LYS A 53 21.27 27.67 -9.45
C LYS A 53 22.00 29.02 -9.31
N VAL A 54 21.27 30.15 -9.29
CA VAL A 54 21.75 31.42 -8.69
C VAL A 54 20.57 32.26 -8.16
N ILE A 55 20.53 32.55 -6.86
CA ILE A 55 19.77 33.69 -6.29
C ILE A 55 20.63 34.38 -5.20
N PRO A 56 20.73 35.73 -5.17
CA PRO A 56 21.44 36.47 -4.13
C PRO A 56 20.55 36.84 -2.93
N THR A 57 21.15 36.85 -1.73
CA THR A 57 20.54 37.17 -0.42
C THR A 57 20.20 38.66 -0.25
N SER A 58 19.16 39.01 0.54
CA SER A 58 18.91 40.39 0.97
C SER A 58 18.34 40.55 2.38
N THR A 59 19.20 40.90 3.34
CA THR A 59 18.83 41.11 4.75
C THR A 59 18.05 42.43 4.97
N VAL A 60 16.94 42.37 5.71
CA VAL A 60 16.17 43.57 6.14
C VAL A 60 16.81 44.19 7.39
N ALA A 61 16.80 45.54 7.48
CA ALA A 61 17.49 46.30 8.53
C ALA A 61 16.55 47.21 9.36
N THR A 62 16.87 47.36 10.65
CA THR A 62 16.14 48.22 11.61
C THR A 62 16.77 49.61 11.73
N THR A 63 15.96 50.66 11.85
CA THR A 63 16.39 52.06 11.62
C THR A 63 16.63 52.90 12.88
N ILE A 64 17.84 53.47 13.05
CA ILE A 64 18.14 54.69 13.84
C ILE A 64 19.21 55.53 13.06
N PRO A 65 19.16 56.90 13.02
CA PRO A 65 19.79 57.65 11.92
C PRO A 65 21.11 58.42 12.21
N ALA A 66 22.00 58.38 11.21
CA ALA A 66 22.91 59.47 10.74
C ALA A 66 24.10 59.93 11.65
N PRO A 67 25.12 60.67 11.12
CA PRO A 67 25.33 61.12 9.73
C PRO A 67 26.71 60.82 9.08
N ALA A 68 26.71 60.75 7.74
CA ALA A 68 27.74 61.17 6.76
C ALA A 68 29.26 60.86 6.93
N VAL A 69 29.87 60.36 5.84
CA VAL A 69 30.93 61.06 5.06
C VAL A 69 31.13 60.39 3.69
N THR A 70 31.49 61.18 2.67
CA THR A 70 31.68 60.76 1.27
C THR A 70 33.16 60.56 0.90
N THR A 71 33.53 59.48 0.22
CA THR A 71 34.65 59.49 -0.76
C THR A 71 34.48 58.44 -1.87
N THR A 72 34.75 58.83 -3.12
CA THR A 72 34.85 57.97 -4.33
C THR A 72 36.30 57.52 -4.58
N ILE A 73 36.55 56.41 -5.30
CA ILE A 73 37.76 56.22 -6.14
C ILE A 73 37.55 55.08 -7.16
N LEU A 74 38.26 55.13 -8.31
CA LEU A 74 38.27 54.11 -9.37
C LEU A 74 39.69 53.55 -9.61
N ALA A 75 39.79 52.25 -9.94
CA ALA A 75 40.79 51.63 -10.83
C ALA A 75 40.26 50.21 -11.21
N GLN A 76 40.33 49.64 -12.42
CA GLN A 76 41.41 49.53 -13.44
C GLN A 76 42.57 48.60 -12.98
N THR A 77 43.09 47.63 -13.76
CA THR A 77 42.84 47.13 -15.14
C THR A 77 43.61 45.82 -15.42
N THR A 78 43.39 45.16 -16.59
CA THR A 78 44.38 44.35 -17.39
C THR A 78 44.90 42.99 -16.84
N SER A 79 45.33 41.97 -17.62
CA SER A 79 45.27 41.63 -19.08
C SER A 79 45.76 40.17 -19.36
N THR A 80 45.92 39.78 -20.65
CA THR A 80 46.60 38.60 -21.25
C THR A 80 45.93 37.22 -21.12
N LEU A 81 45.57 36.43 -22.15
CA LEU A 81 45.60 36.49 -23.64
C LEU A 81 46.81 35.83 -24.41
N SER A 82 46.62 34.59 -24.89
CA SER A 82 47.17 33.94 -26.14
C SER A 82 46.62 32.50 -26.25
N GLU A 83 45.98 32.00 -27.33
CA GLU A 83 46.48 31.66 -28.70
C GLU A 83 47.47 30.46 -28.75
N GLN A 84 47.44 29.49 -29.69
CA GLN A 84 46.75 29.35 -31.00
C GLN A 84 46.68 27.87 -31.52
N LYS A 85 45.72 27.57 -32.42
CA LYS A 85 45.79 26.85 -33.75
C LYS A 85 47.04 26.03 -34.15
N VAL A 86 47.06 25.00 -35.04
CA VAL A 86 46.12 24.28 -35.97
C VAL A 86 46.73 22.89 -36.29
N LEU A 87 45.97 21.88 -36.78
CA LEU A 87 46.07 21.28 -38.15
C LEU A 87 45.27 19.97 -38.31
N GLU A 88 44.79 19.71 -39.54
CA GLU A 88 44.15 18.46 -39.97
C GLU A 88 45.17 17.53 -40.65
N GLU A 89 45.05 16.20 -40.48
CA GLU A 89 45.38 15.25 -41.55
C GLU A 89 44.59 13.94 -41.39
N SER A 90 44.14 13.36 -42.50
CA SER A 90 43.18 12.24 -42.54
C SER A 90 43.82 10.87 -42.35
N LYS A 91 43.12 9.96 -41.66
CA LYS A 91 43.44 8.53 -41.60
C LYS A 91 42.15 7.71 -41.80
N GLU A 92 42.27 6.54 -42.43
CA GLU A 92 41.15 5.60 -42.56
C GLU A 92 40.79 5.03 -41.18
N ALA A 93 39.49 4.96 -40.87
CA ALA A 93 38.99 4.51 -39.58
C ALA A 93 39.09 2.99 -39.46
N THR A 94 39.67 2.54 -38.35
CA THR A 94 39.35 1.28 -37.70
C THR A 94 38.54 1.65 -36.46
N ASP A 95 37.35 1.05 -36.28
CA ASP A 95 36.44 1.39 -35.18
C ASP A 95 36.95 0.86 -33.83
N GLU A 96 37.89 1.59 -33.24
CA GLU A 96 38.26 1.53 -31.82
C GLU A 96 37.86 2.88 -31.18
N LEU A 97 37.17 2.83 -30.02
CA LEU A 97 36.72 4.01 -29.29
C LEU A 97 37.88 4.90 -28.82
N GLU A 98 37.67 6.22 -28.79
CA GLU A 98 38.63 7.13 -28.14
C GLU A 98 38.57 6.94 -26.61
N LEU A 99 39.73 7.02 -25.93
CA LEU A 99 39.82 6.71 -24.50
C LEU A 99 38.87 7.55 -23.63
N ASP A 100 38.65 8.81 -24.01
CA ASP A 100 37.78 9.73 -23.29
C ASP A 100 36.29 9.28 -23.31
N GLU A 101 35.86 8.50 -24.31
CA GLU A 101 34.52 7.87 -24.34
C GLU A 101 34.48 6.53 -23.57
N ILE A 102 35.60 5.79 -23.50
CA ILE A 102 35.70 4.54 -22.72
C ILE A 102 35.69 4.82 -21.21
N ASP A 103 36.41 5.86 -20.78
CA ASP A 103 36.42 6.31 -19.39
C ASP A 103 35.04 6.87 -18.96
N ALA A 104 34.21 7.35 -19.91
CA ALA A 104 32.87 7.89 -19.64
C ALA A 104 31.77 6.82 -19.43
N ILE A 105 32.05 5.55 -19.71
CA ILE A 105 31.11 4.42 -19.49
C ILE A 105 31.62 3.39 -18.49
N THR A 106 32.89 3.47 -18.08
CA THR A 106 33.52 2.52 -17.15
C THR A 106 32.95 2.66 -15.73
N GLY A 107 32.40 1.58 -15.18
CA GLY A 107 31.76 1.56 -13.86
C GLY A 107 30.59 0.59 -13.77
N THR A 108 29.91 0.58 -12.63
CA THR A 108 28.62 -0.12 -12.45
C THR A 108 27.48 0.81 -12.82
N TRP A 109 26.49 0.30 -13.55
CA TRP A 109 25.25 0.99 -13.87
C TRP A 109 24.07 0.11 -13.43
N VAL A 110 23.02 0.71 -12.87
CA VAL A 110 21.83 0.00 -12.36
C VAL A 110 20.60 0.32 -13.22
N ILE A 111 19.64 -0.61 -13.30
CA ILE A 111 18.37 -0.35 -14.01
C ILE A 111 17.62 0.79 -13.32
N ASP A 112 17.11 1.70 -14.12
CA ASP A 112 16.18 2.74 -13.69
C ASP A 112 14.80 2.45 -14.31
N THR A 113 13.83 2.11 -13.45
CA THR A 113 12.44 1.86 -13.82
C THR A 113 11.59 3.14 -13.82
N THR A 114 12.13 4.27 -13.33
CA THR A 114 11.45 5.57 -13.26
C THR A 114 11.56 6.38 -14.56
N ILE A 115 12.51 6.02 -15.44
CA ILE A 115 12.60 6.57 -16.80
C ILE A 115 11.47 5.98 -17.64
N GLY A 116 10.48 6.80 -17.97
CA GLY A 116 9.31 6.43 -18.76
C GLY A 116 8.09 6.06 -17.90
N SER A 117 7.15 5.31 -18.48
CA SER A 117 5.96 4.81 -17.80
C SER A 117 5.50 3.47 -18.37
N PHE A 118 4.97 2.59 -17.51
CA PHE A 118 4.45 1.30 -17.93
C PHE A 118 2.95 1.32 -18.23
N GLY A 119 2.63 0.89 -19.44
CA GLY A 119 1.31 0.39 -19.86
C GLY A 119 1.56 -0.61 -20.98
N ILE A 120 0.75 -1.66 -21.11
CA ILE A 120 1.10 -2.79 -21.99
C ILE A 120 1.23 -2.40 -23.48
N ASP A 121 0.43 -1.41 -23.93
CA ASP A 121 0.43 -0.90 -25.31
C ASP A 121 1.55 0.09 -25.61
N GLU A 122 1.88 0.97 -24.65
CA GLU A 122 2.85 2.07 -24.83
C GLU A 122 4.26 1.71 -24.33
N SER A 123 4.35 1.03 -23.18
CA SER A 123 5.56 0.45 -22.56
C SER A 123 6.81 1.32 -22.71
N THR A 124 6.74 2.57 -22.24
CA THR A 124 7.84 3.54 -22.38
C THR A 124 8.88 3.44 -21.26
N SER A 125 8.60 2.68 -20.21
CA SER A 125 9.55 2.38 -19.13
C SER A 125 10.62 1.36 -19.52
N SER A 126 11.55 1.08 -18.61
CA SER A 126 12.25 -0.22 -18.61
C SER A 126 11.22 -1.38 -18.50
N PHE A 127 11.40 -2.45 -19.26
CA PHE A 127 10.60 -3.69 -19.21
C PHE A 127 11.33 -4.90 -19.82
N VAL A 128 10.96 -6.10 -19.38
CA VAL A 128 11.28 -7.38 -20.04
C VAL A 128 9.96 -8.10 -20.37
N GLY A 129 9.91 -8.81 -21.50
CA GLY A 129 8.69 -9.47 -21.98
C GLY A 129 8.93 -10.55 -23.01
N PHE A 130 7.83 -11.07 -23.58
CA PHE A 130 7.82 -12.09 -24.62
C PHE A 130 6.78 -11.79 -25.70
N ARG A 131 7.02 -12.36 -26.89
CA ARG A 131 6.06 -12.51 -27.98
C ARG A 131 5.99 -13.97 -28.40
N ILE A 132 4.80 -14.47 -28.69
CA ILE A 132 4.60 -15.83 -29.20
C ILE A 132 3.42 -15.84 -30.18
N LYS A 133 3.44 -16.68 -31.22
CA LYS A 133 2.28 -16.77 -32.13
C LYS A 133 1.28 -17.79 -31.63
N GLU A 134 0.00 -17.43 -31.67
CA GLU A 134 -1.12 -18.34 -31.45
C GLU A 134 -2.03 -18.42 -32.69
N VAL A 135 -2.56 -19.61 -32.95
CA VAL A 135 -3.56 -19.84 -33.99
C VAL A 135 -4.92 -19.91 -33.33
N LEU A 136 -5.80 -18.96 -33.63
CA LEU A 136 -7.13 -18.86 -33.05
C LEU A 136 -8.22 -19.47 -33.95
N ALA A 137 -9.11 -20.19 -33.30
CA ALA A 137 -10.22 -20.93 -33.90
C ALA A 137 -11.28 -20.00 -34.51
N ARG A 138 -12.36 -20.60 -35.04
CA ARG A 138 -13.54 -19.90 -35.58
C ARG A 138 -13.25 -18.96 -36.77
N GLY A 139 -12.04 -18.99 -37.33
CA GLY A 139 -11.63 -18.22 -38.50
C GLY A 139 -10.93 -16.90 -38.18
N ILE A 140 -10.44 -16.72 -36.95
CA ILE A 140 -9.67 -15.55 -36.53
C ILE A 140 -8.26 -15.57 -37.15
N GLY A 141 -7.58 -16.73 -37.15
CA GLY A 141 -6.29 -16.91 -37.83
C GLY A 141 -5.08 -16.89 -36.88
N GLU A 142 -3.89 -16.66 -37.43
CA GLU A 142 -2.66 -16.41 -36.67
C GLU A 142 -2.70 -15.00 -36.07
N VAL A 143 -2.36 -14.86 -34.79
CA VAL A 143 -2.18 -13.57 -34.10
C VAL A 143 -0.96 -13.64 -33.17
N THR A 144 -0.39 -12.48 -32.85
CA THR A 144 0.72 -12.36 -31.90
C THR A 144 0.20 -12.14 -30.48
N ALA A 145 0.72 -12.92 -29.53
CA ALA A 145 0.47 -12.78 -28.09
C ALA A 145 1.72 -12.20 -27.41
N VAL A 146 1.56 -11.07 -26.72
CA VAL A 146 2.61 -10.28 -26.06
C VAL A 146 2.38 -10.26 -24.54
N GLY A 147 3.46 -10.26 -23.76
CA GLY A 147 3.42 -9.93 -22.33
C GLY A 147 4.71 -9.32 -21.82
N ARG A 148 4.63 -8.41 -20.85
CA ARG A 148 5.73 -7.58 -20.33
C ARG A 148 5.59 -7.37 -18.82
N THR A 149 6.72 -7.21 -18.12
CA THR A 149 6.78 -6.75 -16.73
C THR A 149 7.71 -5.54 -16.64
N PRO A 150 7.33 -4.46 -15.93
CA PRO A 150 8.21 -3.32 -15.65
C PRO A 150 9.05 -3.52 -14.38
N GLU A 151 8.69 -4.50 -13.56
CA GLU A 151 9.27 -4.74 -12.24
C GLU A 151 10.58 -5.50 -12.41
N LEU A 152 11.64 -4.71 -12.56
CA LEU A 152 13.00 -5.14 -12.86
C LEU A 152 13.98 -4.64 -11.81
N ASP A 153 14.92 -5.50 -11.43
CA ASP A 153 16.16 -5.12 -10.77
C ASP A 153 17.34 -5.62 -11.63
N GLY A 154 18.51 -5.01 -11.50
CA GLY A 154 19.69 -5.46 -12.23
C GLY A 154 20.77 -4.40 -12.41
N SER A 155 21.94 -4.89 -12.82
CA SER A 155 23.10 -4.05 -13.10
C SER A 155 23.96 -4.57 -14.24
N ILE A 156 24.72 -3.65 -14.83
CA ILE A 156 25.79 -3.90 -15.79
C ILE A 156 27.10 -3.31 -15.28
N GLU A 157 28.21 -3.98 -15.54
CA GLU A 157 29.54 -3.51 -15.14
C GLU A 157 30.45 -3.42 -16.36
N PHE A 158 30.99 -2.23 -16.62
CA PHE A 158 31.93 -1.97 -17.70
C PHE A 158 33.35 -1.85 -17.16
N GLU A 159 34.25 -2.69 -17.66
CA GLU A 159 35.68 -2.66 -17.35
C GLU A 159 36.51 -2.52 -18.63
N LYS A 160 37.30 -1.43 -18.73
CA LYS A 160 38.43 -1.32 -19.69
C LYS A 160 38.01 -1.50 -21.17
N GLY A 161 36.82 -1.03 -21.55
CA GLY A 161 36.28 -1.21 -22.91
C GLY A 161 35.53 -2.53 -23.14
N PHE A 162 35.14 -3.25 -22.07
CA PHE A 162 34.30 -4.45 -22.14
C PHE A 162 33.13 -4.34 -21.16
N LEU A 163 31.96 -4.81 -21.55
CA LEU A 163 30.91 -5.23 -20.60
C LEU A 163 31.41 -6.50 -19.91
N SER A 164 31.76 -6.45 -18.62
CA SER A 164 32.35 -7.57 -17.88
C SER A 164 31.32 -8.37 -17.08
N LYS A 165 30.20 -7.76 -16.68
CA LYS A 165 29.06 -8.43 -16.02
C LYS A 165 27.73 -7.83 -16.46
N THR A 166 26.70 -8.66 -16.42
CA THR A 166 25.28 -8.28 -16.41
C THR A 166 24.54 -9.26 -15.52
N GLU A 167 23.68 -8.76 -14.65
CA GLU A 167 22.66 -9.55 -13.95
C GLU A 167 21.35 -8.75 -14.00
N ILE A 168 20.26 -9.37 -14.47
CA ILE A 168 18.94 -8.76 -14.62
C ILE A 168 17.90 -9.73 -14.06
N VAL A 169 17.09 -9.24 -13.13
CA VAL A 169 16.01 -9.96 -12.45
C VAL A 169 14.67 -9.31 -12.83
N ALA A 170 13.68 -10.11 -13.20
CA ALA A 170 12.35 -9.64 -13.58
C ALA A 170 11.26 -10.36 -12.78
N ASP A 171 10.40 -9.62 -12.08
CA ASP A 171 9.26 -10.18 -11.35
C ASP A 171 8.13 -10.55 -12.32
N LEU A 172 7.90 -11.86 -12.44
CA LEU A 172 6.90 -12.47 -13.30
C LEU A 172 5.50 -12.49 -12.65
N THR A 173 5.35 -12.29 -11.34
CA THR A 173 4.03 -12.09 -10.69
C THR A 173 3.38 -10.77 -11.13
N LYS A 174 4.21 -9.84 -11.62
CA LYS A 174 3.82 -8.50 -12.09
C LYS A 174 3.69 -8.44 -13.62
N LEU A 175 4.03 -9.53 -14.31
CA LEU A 175 3.83 -9.72 -15.75
C LEU A 175 2.36 -9.46 -16.13
N ARG A 176 2.16 -8.61 -17.13
CA ARG A 176 0.87 -8.31 -17.77
C ARG A 176 0.95 -8.66 -19.24
N THR A 177 -0.17 -9.06 -19.84
CA THR A 177 -0.25 -9.40 -21.27
C THR A 177 -1.22 -8.49 -22.02
N ASP A 178 -1.16 -8.47 -23.35
CA ASP A 178 -2.07 -7.65 -24.20
C ASP A 178 -3.57 -7.93 -23.99
N ARG A 179 -3.91 -8.97 -23.21
CA ARG A 179 -5.26 -9.28 -22.74
C ARG A 179 -5.18 -9.76 -21.29
N SER A 180 -5.53 -8.91 -20.33
CA SER A 180 -5.52 -9.20 -18.88
C SER A 180 -6.10 -10.57 -18.50
N MET A 181 -7.15 -11.02 -19.19
CA MET A 181 -7.76 -12.37 -19.09
C MET A 181 -6.78 -13.55 -19.25
N ARG A 182 -5.61 -13.33 -19.87
CA ARG A 182 -4.55 -14.33 -20.09
C ARG A 182 -3.48 -14.30 -18.99
N ASP A 183 -3.37 -13.22 -18.22
CA ASP A 183 -2.25 -12.97 -17.30
C ASP A 183 -2.09 -14.09 -16.28
N SER A 184 -3.18 -14.45 -15.57
CA SER A 184 -3.17 -15.55 -14.59
C SER A 184 -2.81 -16.91 -15.20
N LYS A 185 -3.10 -17.14 -16.48
CA LYS A 185 -2.75 -18.39 -17.18
C LYS A 185 -1.30 -18.42 -17.65
N VAL A 186 -0.74 -17.29 -18.09
CA VAL A 186 0.68 -17.19 -18.42
C VAL A 186 1.53 -17.23 -17.14
N GLN A 187 1.13 -16.53 -16.08
CA GLN A 187 1.80 -16.62 -14.78
C GLN A 187 1.73 -18.04 -14.19
N SER A 188 0.59 -18.73 -14.31
CA SER A 188 0.48 -20.14 -13.91
C SER A 188 1.36 -21.07 -14.74
N ALA A 189 1.50 -20.85 -16.06
CA ALA A 189 2.38 -21.64 -16.91
C ALA A 189 3.88 -21.37 -16.66
N LEU A 190 4.23 -20.14 -16.26
CA LEU A 190 5.57 -19.76 -15.79
C LEU A 190 5.83 -20.14 -14.32
N ASN A 191 4.85 -20.72 -13.63
CA ASN A 191 4.93 -21.17 -12.24
C ASN A 191 5.34 -20.07 -11.23
N THR A 192 4.84 -18.84 -11.42
CA THR A 192 5.31 -17.65 -10.68
C THR A 192 5.01 -17.70 -9.18
N SER A 193 4.06 -18.53 -8.74
CA SER A 193 3.80 -18.81 -7.32
C SER A 193 4.93 -19.57 -6.61
N THR A 194 5.82 -20.21 -7.35
CA THR A 194 6.97 -20.97 -6.81
C THR A 194 8.30 -20.41 -7.30
N HIS A 195 8.33 -19.92 -8.54
CA HIS A 195 9.48 -19.30 -9.19
C HIS A 195 9.09 -17.90 -9.68
N PRO A 196 8.94 -16.91 -8.78
CA PRO A 196 8.39 -15.59 -9.12
C PRO A 196 9.28 -14.76 -10.05
N GLN A 197 10.55 -15.11 -10.21
CA GLN A 197 11.54 -14.33 -10.95
C GLN A 197 12.07 -15.06 -12.18
N ALA A 198 12.26 -14.32 -13.28
CA ALA A 198 13.21 -14.67 -14.32
C ALA A 198 14.55 -13.98 -14.04
N VAL A 199 15.68 -14.64 -14.31
CA VAL A 199 17.02 -14.09 -14.08
C VAL A 199 17.94 -14.34 -15.28
N PHE A 200 18.52 -13.28 -15.85
CA PHE A 200 19.55 -13.38 -16.89
C PHE A 200 20.93 -12.98 -16.33
N VAL A 201 21.96 -13.77 -16.63
CA VAL A 201 23.36 -13.52 -16.25
C VAL A 201 24.29 -13.67 -17.45
N LEU A 202 25.19 -12.72 -17.68
CA LEU A 202 26.18 -12.75 -18.77
C LEU A 202 27.23 -13.87 -18.58
N GLU A 203 27.55 -14.61 -19.64
CA GLU A 203 28.63 -15.62 -19.65
C GLU A 203 29.94 -15.06 -20.25
N GLU A 204 29.87 -14.41 -21.42
CA GLU A 204 31.04 -13.91 -22.14
C GLU A 204 31.09 -12.38 -22.17
N SER A 205 32.24 -11.80 -21.77
CA SER A 205 32.45 -10.35 -21.75
C SER A 205 32.41 -9.74 -23.16
N ILE A 206 31.60 -8.71 -23.37
CA ILE A 206 31.35 -8.14 -24.71
C ILE A 206 32.28 -6.94 -24.94
N PRO A 207 33.07 -6.90 -26.03
CA PRO A 207 33.86 -5.72 -26.38
C PRO A 207 32.96 -4.56 -26.80
N ILE A 208 33.25 -3.36 -26.31
CA ILE A 208 32.53 -2.14 -26.64
C ILE A 208 33.11 -1.60 -27.96
N THR A 209 32.37 -1.75 -29.05
CA THR A 209 32.80 -1.34 -30.40
C THR A 209 31.79 -0.41 -31.05
N GLY A 210 32.22 0.79 -31.43
CA GLY A 210 31.36 1.82 -32.04
C GLY A 210 31.26 3.08 -31.19
N ASN A 211 31.08 4.23 -31.86
CA ASN A 211 31.11 5.57 -31.29
C ASN A 211 29.80 5.95 -30.56
N GLY A 212 29.58 5.34 -29.40
CA GLY A 212 28.43 5.61 -28.52
C GLY A 212 27.13 4.89 -28.89
N SER A 213 27.12 4.13 -29.99
CA SER A 213 26.05 3.19 -30.37
C SER A 213 26.66 1.84 -30.74
N ILE A 214 26.07 0.75 -30.26
CA ILE A 214 26.59 -0.62 -30.35
C ILE A 214 25.45 -1.53 -30.83
N GLU A 215 25.74 -2.44 -31.75
CA GLU A 215 24.86 -3.56 -32.12
C GLU A 215 25.69 -4.85 -31.96
N SER A 216 25.23 -5.77 -31.10
CA SER A 216 26.03 -6.94 -30.67
C SER A 216 25.17 -8.06 -30.09
N THR A 217 25.78 -9.20 -29.76
CA THR A 217 25.13 -10.38 -29.20
C THR A 217 25.70 -10.69 -27.81
N ALA A 218 24.86 -10.66 -26.77
CA ALA A 218 25.21 -11.12 -25.43
C ALA A 218 24.96 -12.62 -25.29
N SER A 219 26.01 -13.39 -24.96
CA SER A 219 25.87 -14.82 -24.60
C SER A 219 25.83 -14.95 -23.09
N GLY A 220 24.82 -15.64 -22.57
CA GLY A 220 24.58 -15.76 -21.13
C GLY A 220 23.56 -16.84 -20.78
N PHE A 221 23.19 -16.92 -19.51
CA PHE A 221 22.24 -17.88 -18.99
C PHE A 221 20.95 -17.19 -18.59
N LEU A 222 19.81 -17.65 -19.10
CA LEU A 222 18.49 -17.25 -18.64
C LEU A 222 17.89 -18.37 -17.77
N THR A 223 17.38 -17.99 -16.60
CA THR A 223 16.63 -18.84 -15.68
C THR A 223 15.15 -18.44 -15.69
N VAL A 224 14.26 -19.42 -15.92
CA VAL A 224 12.79 -19.28 -15.84
C VAL A 224 12.23 -20.57 -15.23
N ASN A 225 11.18 -20.51 -14.40
CA ASN A 225 10.63 -21.68 -13.71
C ASN A 225 11.69 -22.52 -12.95
N GLY A 226 12.71 -21.86 -12.40
CA GLY A 226 13.82 -22.52 -11.69
C GLY A 226 14.80 -23.33 -12.57
N LEU A 227 14.60 -23.35 -13.89
CA LEU A 227 15.47 -24.02 -14.86
C LEU A 227 16.33 -23.00 -15.60
N THR A 228 17.63 -23.29 -15.75
CA THR A 228 18.63 -22.37 -16.33
C THR A 228 19.19 -22.93 -17.64
N ASN A 229 19.06 -22.17 -18.73
CA ASN A 229 19.57 -22.56 -20.06
C ASN A 229 20.40 -21.43 -20.70
N PRO A 230 21.40 -21.75 -21.55
CA PRO A 230 22.17 -20.75 -22.28
C PRO A 230 21.36 -20.13 -23.42
N VAL A 231 21.39 -18.79 -23.52
CA VAL A 231 20.70 -17.99 -24.54
C VAL A 231 21.66 -16.98 -25.18
N LYS A 232 21.25 -16.40 -26.32
CA LYS A 232 22.01 -15.37 -27.03
C LYS A 232 21.10 -14.20 -27.37
N ALA A 233 21.23 -13.10 -26.64
CA ALA A 233 20.46 -11.88 -26.81
C ALA A 233 21.12 -10.95 -27.82
N ASP A 234 20.48 -10.73 -28.97
CA ASP A 234 20.88 -9.70 -29.92
C ASP A 234 20.32 -8.36 -29.44
N PHE A 235 21.18 -7.35 -29.31
CA PHE A 235 20.82 -6.06 -28.73
C PHE A 235 21.44 -4.87 -29.45
N GLN A 236 20.76 -3.74 -29.34
CA GLN A 236 21.25 -2.41 -29.71
C GLN A 236 21.31 -1.55 -28.45
N ALA A 237 22.48 -0.95 -28.18
CA ALA A 237 22.71 -0.07 -27.04
C ALA A 237 23.21 1.30 -27.50
N GLN A 238 22.73 2.38 -26.86
CA GLN A 238 23.19 3.74 -27.11
C GLN A 238 23.24 4.55 -25.81
N LEU A 239 24.34 5.26 -25.58
CA LEU A 239 24.45 6.21 -24.48
C LEU A 239 23.77 7.54 -24.85
N VAL A 240 22.89 8.03 -23.97
CA VAL A 240 22.11 9.26 -24.15
C VAL A 240 22.32 10.15 -22.93
N GLY A 241 23.35 11.01 -22.99
CA GLY A 241 23.81 11.78 -21.84
C GLY A 241 24.35 10.83 -20.76
N SER A 242 23.70 10.80 -19.59
CA SER A 242 24.03 9.87 -18.49
C SER A 242 23.06 8.68 -18.37
N ILE A 243 22.31 8.34 -19.42
CA ILE A 243 21.43 7.16 -19.48
C ILE A 243 21.94 6.21 -20.56
N MET A 244 22.35 4.99 -20.17
CA MET A 244 22.61 3.92 -21.12
C MET A 244 21.28 3.28 -21.51
N THR A 245 20.91 3.42 -22.79
CA THR A 245 19.66 2.88 -23.34
C THR A 245 19.95 1.58 -24.07
N VAL A 246 19.22 0.51 -23.78
CA VAL A 246 19.40 -0.80 -24.43
C VAL A 246 18.03 -1.35 -24.86
N VAL A 247 17.94 -1.87 -26.08
CA VAL A 247 16.82 -2.72 -26.52
C VAL A 247 17.36 -4.00 -27.14
N GLY A 248 16.63 -5.10 -27.08
CA GLY A 248 17.07 -6.35 -27.68
C GLY A 248 16.03 -7.46 -27.64
N THR A 249 16.35 -8.57 -28.31
CA THR A 249 15.50 -9.75 -28.41
C THR A 249 16.30 -11.06 -28.48
N PHE A 250 15.63 -12.18 -28.21
CA PHE A 250 16.14 -13.53 -28.52
C PHE A 250 15.03 -14.57 -28.56
N GLU A 251 15.29 -15.69 -29.25
CA GLU A 251 14.40 -16.85 -29.26
C GLU A 251 14.68 -17.78 -28.07
N VAL A 252 13.62 -18.28 -27.44
CA VAL A 252 13.62 -19.36 -26.43
C VAL A 252 12.54 -20.38 -26.78
N ASN A 253 12.71 -21.65 -26.43
CA ASN A 253 11.59 -22.61 -26.47
C ASN A 253 11.00 -22.75 -25.06
N LEU A 254 9.67 -22.76 -24.97
CA LEU A 254 8.97 -22.92 -23.69
C LEU A 254 9.27 -24.31 -23.08
N SER A 255 9.38 -25.33 -23.94
CA SER A 255 9.75 -26.69 -23.56
C SER A 255 11.12 -26.83 -22.87
N ASP A 256 12.09 -25.94 -23.14
CA ASP A 256 13.40 -25.95 -22.48
C ASP A 256 13.32 -25.51 -20.99
N TYR A 257 12.22 -24.88 -20.59
CA TYR A 257 11.95 -24.36 -19.24
C TYR A 257 10.77 -25.07 -18.53
N GLU A 258 10.33 -26.23 -19.05
CA GLU A 258 9.13 -26.96 -18.59
C GLU A 258 7.84 -26.09 -18.57
N VAL A 259 7.78 -25.05 -19.41
CA VAL A 259 6.61 -24.18 -19.56
C VAL A 259 5.68 -24.78 -20.61
N GLU A 260 4.51 -25.28 -20.21
CA GLU A 260 3.48 -25.70 -21.18
C GLU A 260 2.58 -24.52 -21.58
N ALA A 261 2.46 -24.24 -22.88
CA ALA A 261 1.64 -23.14 -23.39
C ALA A 261 0.15 -23.31 -22.99
N PRO A 262 -0.52 -22.29 -22.40
CA PRO A 262 -1.88 -22.41 -21.91
C PRO A 262 -2.90 -22.86 -22.98
N SER A 263 -3.65 -23.92 -22.70
CA SER A 263 -4.73 -24.37 -23.57
C SER A 263 -6.06 -23.69 -23.25
N ALA A 264 -6.83 -23.32 -24.29
CA ALA A 264 -8.14 -22.70 -24.17
C ALA A 264 -9.08 -23.09 -25.33
N PRO A 265 -10.42 -23.11 -25.16
CA PRO A 265 -11.36 -23.57 -26.21
C PRO A 265 -11.41 -22.76 -27.52
N VAL A 266 -10.65 -21.66 -27.61
CA VAL A 266 -10.51 -20.80 -28.80
C VAL A 266 -9.09 -20.85 -29.37
N VAL A 267 -8.09 -21.34 -28.62
CA VAL A 267 -6.72 -21.54 -29.09
C VAL A 267 -6.61 -22.91 -29.76
N VAL A 268 -6.12 -22.95 -31.00
CA VAL A 268 -5.89 -24.19 -31.76
C VAL A 268 -4.49 -24.74 -31.49
N SER A 269 -3.51 -23.84 -31.42
CA SER A 269 -2.11 -24.11 -31.11
C SER A 269 -1.38 -22.81 -30.77
N VAL A 270 -0.35 -22.90 -29.95
CA VAL A 270 0.67 -21.86 -29.76
C VAL A 270 1.99 -22.42 -30.31
N GLU A 271 2.88 -21.57 -30.85
CA GLU A 271 4.25 -21.99 -31.16
C GLU A 271 5.03 -22.32 -29.86
N ASP A 272 5.97 -23.26 -29.91
CA ASP A 272 6.84 -23.57 -28.74
C ASP A 272 7.97 -22.54 -28.58
N THR A 273 8.38 -21.90 -29.68
CA THR A 273 9.40 -20.85 -29.68
C THR A 273 8.77 -19.48 -29.44
N ALA A 274 9.19 -18.81 -28.36
CA ALA A 274 8.85 -17.43 -28.04
C ALA A 274 10.04 -16.50 -28.34
N ILE A 275 9.76 -15.26 -28.71
CA ILE A 275 10.75 -14.18 -28.81
C ILE A 275 10.69 -13.40 -27.49
N VAL A 276 11.72 -13.51 -26.64
CA VAL A 276 11.93 -12.58 -25.52
C VAL A 276 12.28 -11.21 -26.09
N GLU A 277 11.74 -10.14 -25.52
CA GLU A 277 12.04 -8.75 -25.86
C GLU A 277 12.29 -7.91 -24.61
N PHE A 278 13.15 -6.90 -24.71
CA PHE A 278 13.44 -5.99 -23.60
C PHE A 278 13.76 -4.57 -24.08
N GLN A 279 13.45 -3.61 -23.21
CA GLN A 279 13.88 -2.21 -23.26
C GLN A 279 14.36 -1.85 -21.86
N LEU A 280 15.58 -1.33 -21.72
CA LEU A 280 16.22 -1.11 -20.44
C LEU A 280 16.93 0.24 -20.45
N PHE A 281 16.69 1.05 -19.43
CA PHE A 281 17.45 2.25 -19.14
C PHE A 281 18.33 1.98 -17.91
N PHE A 282 19.63 2.27 -18.01
CA PHE A 282 20.55 2.18 -16.87
C PHE A 282 21.20 3.55 -16.58
N VAL A 283 21.51 3.80 -15.31
CA VAL A 283 22.19 5.01 -14.83
C VAL A 283 23.45 4.65 -14.01
N GLU A 284 24.47 5.52 -14.07
CA GLU A 284 25.77 5.28 -13.42
C GLU A 284 25.65 5.27 -11.88
N MET A 285 26.15 4.21 -11.23
CA MET A 285 26.16 4.05 -9.78
C MET A 285 27.34 4.82 -9.17
N THR A 286 27.19 6.13 -9.01
CA THR A 286 28.29 6.99 -8.54
C THR A 286 28.72 6.65 -7.12
N SER A 287 30.03 6.72 -6.83
CA SER A 287 30.65 6.22 -5.59
C SER A 287 30.36 7.01 -4.30
N LYS A 288 29.23 7.71 -4.24
CA LYS A 288 28.64 8.27 -3.02
C LYS A 288 27.60 7.35 -2.38
N ASP A 289 26.91 6.54 -3.17
CA ASP A 289 25.76 5.74 -2.73
C ASP A 289 26.20 4.35 -2.24
N SER A 290 27.14 4.33 -1.29
CA SER A 290 27.71 3.11 -0.72
C SER A 290 28.08 3.27 0.77
N THR A 291 27.05 3.33 1.64
CA THR A 291 26.86 2.40 2.79
C THR A 291 25.62 2.76 3.62
N SER A 292 24.80 1.74 3.94
CA SER A 292 23.76 1.63 4.99
C SER A 292 22.71 2.75 5.17
N GLU A 293 21.50 2.40 4.73
CA GLU A 293 20.25 2.33 5.53
C GLU A 293 19.65 3.62 6.16
N ALA A 294 18.40 3.88 5.71
CA ALA A 294 17.28 4.47 6.44
C ALA A 294 17.38 5.91 7.01
N SER A 295 16.70 6.85 6.32
CA SER A 295 15.95 7.94 6.97
C SER A 295 14.89 8.51 6.02
N VAL A 296 13.66 8.69 6.50
CA VAL A 296 12.58 9.39 5.78
C VAL A 296 11.77 10.24 6.77
N PRO A 297 11.71 11.56 6.58
CA PRO A 297 10.58 12.35 7.07
C PRO A 297 9.98 13.29 6.00
N THR A 298 8.67 13.55 6.09
CA THR A 298 7.88 14.37 5.14
C THR A 298 6.95 15.36 5.89
N THR A 299 6.35 16.33 5.18
CA THR A 299 5.92 17.65 5.68
C THR A 299 4.47 18.04 5.37
N THR A 300 3.92 19.02 6.09
CA THR A 300 2.90 20.01 5.63
C THR A 300 3.30 21.40 6.18
N LEU A 301 3.00 22.60 5.63
CA LEU A 301 2.16 23.13 4.54
C LEU A 301 3.02 24.14 3.72
N ASP A 302 2.62 24.84 2.65
CA ASP A 302 1.49 24.76 1.71
C ASP A 302 2.02 24.47 0.27
N PRO A 303 1.23 23.91 -0.66
CA PRO A 303 1.82 23.42 -1.91
C PRO A 303 1.97 24.44 -3.07
N LEU A 304 1.45 25.68 -3.01
CA LEU A 304 1.12 26.43 -4.24
C LEU A 304 1.64 27.88 -4.40
N ALA A 305 2.45 28.45 -3.48
CA ALA A 305 2.83 29.88 -3.56
C ALA A 305 4.27 30.29 -3.20
N ILE A 306 5.30 29.51 -3.55
CA ILE A 306 6.72 29.90 -3.33
C ILE A 306 7.14 31.05 -4.28
N GLN A 307 7.44 32.25 -3.76
CA GLN A 307 7.77 33.43 -4.58
C GLN A 307 9.25 33.86 -4.60
N ASN A 308 10.08 33.41 -3.65
CA ASN A 308 11.52 33.74 -3.60
C ASN A 308 12.33 32.73 -2.76
N VAL A 309 13.67 32.86 -2.74
CA VAL A 309 14.56 31.90 -2.07
C VAL A 309 14.77 32.15 -0.57
N GLU A 310 14.56 33.36 -0.04
CA GLU A 310 14.42 33.49 1.42
C GLU A 310 13.18 32.71 1.89
N GLN A 311 12.06 32.83 1.16
CA GLN A 311 10.83 32.08 1.44
C GLN A 311 10.97 30.57 1.20
N LEU A 312 11.76 30.11 0.21
CA LEU A 312 12.10 28.68 0.04
C LEU A 312 12.98 28.17 1.18
N ASN A 313 13.89 28.99 1.73
CA ASN A 313 14.69 28.61 2.89
C ASN A 313 13.89 28.62 4.20
N GLU A 314 12.89 29.50 4.31
CA GLU A 314 11.89 29.43 5.39
C GLU A 314 11.06 28.15 5.23
N TYR A 315 10.57 27.81 4.03
CA TYR A 315 9.94 26.51 3.74
C TYR A 315 10.83 25.30 4.04
N ILE A 316 12.15 25.37 3.79
CA ILE A 316 13.09 24.30 4.13
C ILE A 316 13.32 24.21 5.65
N ALA A 317 13.24 25.32 6.37
CA ALA A 317 13.30 25.34 7.84
C ALA A 317 11.98 24.92 8.50
N GLU A 318 10.85 25.18 7.85
CA GLU A 318 9.49 24.82 8.27
C GLU A 318 9.18 23.35 7.94
N ALA A 319 9.67 22.86 6.79
CA ALA A 319 9.81 21.43 6.47
C ALA A 319 10.67 20.70 7.52
N ALA A 320 11.82 21.25 7.87
CA ALA A 320 12.66 20.74 8.96
C ALA A 320 12.09 21.02 10.37
N SER A 321 10.89 21.62 10.46
CA SER A 321 10.12 21.72 11.72
C SER A 321 8.98 20.71 11.81
N PHE A 322 8.79 19.86 10.78
CA PHE A 322 7.83 18.77 10.86
C PHE A 322 8.35 17.68 11.81
N ASN A 323 7.69 17.56 12.96
CA ASN A 323 8.20 16.81 14.10
C ASN A 323 7.88 15.30 14.03
N GLN A 324 8.32 14.65 12.95
CA GLN A 324 8.20 13.19 12.79
C GLN A 324 9.05 12.44 13.84
N ALA A 325 10.14 13.08 14.29
CA ALA A 325 11.09 12.59 15.30
C ALA A 325 10.47 12.20 16.67
N ASP A 326 9.32 12.75 17.05
CA ASP A 326 8.65 12.42 18.32
C ASP A 326 7.71 11.21 18.24
N SER A 327 7.55 10.58 17.05
CA SER A 327 6.95 9.24 16.89
C SER A 327 7.99 8.15 16.64
N ASP A 328 9.14 8.50 16.07
CA ASP A 328 10.19 7.55 15.67
C ASP A 328 10.76 6.72 16.84
N TRP A 329 10.63 7.17 18.09
CA TRP A 329 11.12 6.42 19.27
C TRP A 329 10.42 5.07 19.50
N LEU A 330 9.24 4.85 18.92
CA LEU A 330 8.54 3.55 18.95
C LEU A 330 9.01 2.58 17.84
N LEU A 331 9.73 3.09 16.84
CA LEU A 331 10.11 2.36 15.63
C LEU A 331 11.58 1.92 15.68
N PRO A 332 11.94 0.73 15.15
CA PRO A 332 13.32 0.35 14.94
C PRO A 332 13.94 1.17 13.79
N GLU A 333 15.19 1.61 13.96
CA GLU A 333 15.95 2.39 12.95
C GLU A 333 16.11 1.68 11.59
N ASN A 334 15.84 0.37 11.53
CA ASN A 334 16.01 -0.49 10.36
C ASN A 334 14.68 -1.06 9.80
N LEU A 335 13.54 -0.46 10.13
CA LEU A 335 12.22 -0.89 9.64
C LEU A 335 11.85 -0.15 8.36
N ASP A 336 11.56 -0.89 7.29
CA ASP A 336 11.09 -0.35 6.00
C ASP A 336 9.55 -0.38 5.92
N PRO A 337 8.86 0.78 5.99
CA PRO A 337 7.42 0.83 6.15
C PRO A 337 6.69 0.74 4.80
N SER A 338 6.37 -0.47 4.37
CA SER A 338 5.30 -0.69 3.38
C SER A 338 3.92 -0.45 4.01
N ALA A 339 2.95 0.01 3.20
CA ALA A 339 1.58 0.21 3.67
C ALA A 339 0.89 -1.14 3.91
N GLY A 340 0.82 -1.56 5.17
CA GLY A 340 0.18 -2.79 5.57
C GLY A 340 0.40 -3.12 7.05
N GLY A 341 -0.49 -3.96 7.58
CA GLY A 341 -0.47 -4.44 8.96
C GLY A 341 -1.88 -4.59 9.51
N ALA A 342 -2.09 -5.60 10.33
CA ALA A 342 -3.36 -5.84 11.01
C ALA A 342 -3.10 -5.91 12.52
N PRO A 343 -3.78 -5.08 13.35
CA PRO A 343 -3.63 -5.16 14.79
C PRO A 343 -3.98 -6.58 15.27
N GLY A 344 -3.26 -7.04 16.28
CA GLY A 344 -3.30 -8.42 16.69
C GLY A 344 -2.27 -9.31 15.99
N PHE A 345 -2.01 -9.11 14.70
CA PHE A 345 -1.13 -9.95 13.87
C PHE A 345 0.23 -9.31 13.60
N THR A 346 0.28 -7.98 13.43
CA THR A 346 1.53 -7.22 13.22
C THR A 346 1.69 -6.14 14.29
N ARG A 347 2.87 -6.14 14.94
CA ARG A 347 3.25 -5.16 15.98
C ARG A 347 3.05 -3.70 15.55
N TYR A 348 3.26 -3.42 14.26
CA TYR A 348 3.13 -2.12 13.64
C TYR A 348 2.01 -2.19 12.61
N VAL A 349 1.23 -1.12 12.52
CA VAL A 349 0.16 -0.96 11.51
C VAL A 349 0.40 0.34 10.76
N PHE A 350 0.75 0.22 9.48
CA PHE A 350 1.04 1.35 8.60
C PHE A 350 -0.14 1.63 7.67
N ARG A 351 -0.41 2.90 7.39
CA ARG A 351 -1.39 3.32 6.37
C ARG A 351 -0.76 4.28 5.37
N GLN A 352 -1.17 4.16 4.12
CA GLN A 352 -0.89 5.17 3.10
C GLN A 352 -1.78 6.39 3.33
N THR A 353 -1.19 7.59 3.24
CA THR A 353 -1.89 8.87 3.34
C THR A 353 -1.51 9.79 2.18
N SER A 354 -2.14 10.97 2.09
CA SER A 354 -1.77 12.07 1.21
C SER A 354 -0.33 12.60 1.43
N ALA A 355 0.30 12.31 2.58
CA ALA A 355 1.69 12.67 2.89
C ALA A 355 2.70 11.50 2.82
N GLY A 356 2.26 10.29 2.44
CA GLY A 356 3.09 9.07 2.42
C GLY A 356 2.60 7.99 3.38
N VAL A 357 3.40 6.94 3.56
CA VAL A 357 3.13 5.87 4.54
C VAL A 357 3.47 6.38 5.95
N VAL A 358 2.54 6.24 6.89
CA VAL A 358 2.74 6.61 8.31
C VAL A 358 2.36 5.47 9.24
N PRO A 359 3.01 5.34 10.41
CA PRO A 359 2.53 4.44 11.47
C PRO A 359 1.22 4.99 12.04
N THR A 360 0.27 4.10 12.31
CA THR A 360 -1.07 4.45 12.82
C THR A 360 -1.45 3.71 14.09
N LEU A 361 -0.90 2.50 14.30
CA LEU A 361 -0.97 1.78 15.57
C LEU A 361 0.33 1.02 15.84
N VAL A 362 0.73 0.96 17.11
CA VAL A 362 1.87 0.17 17.62
C VAL A 362 1.47 -0.62 18.85
N GLU A 363 1.75 -1.91 18.89
CA GLU A 363 1.44 -2.80 20.01
C GLU A 363 2.65 -2.99 20.97
N GLY A 364 2.42 -3.43 22.21
CA GLY A 364 3.46 -3.70 23.19
C GLY A 364 3.08 -4.76 24.24
N PRO A 365 4.05 -5.32 24.99
CA PRO A 365 5.48 -4.93 25.06
C PRO A 365 6.36 -5.37 23.87
N LEU A 366 7.64 -5.02 23.91
CA LEU A 366 8.66 -5.54 22.99
C LEU A 366 9.06 -6.98 23.36
N GLY A 367 8.56 -7.97 22.62
CA GLY A 367 8.93 -9.37 22.79
C GLY A 367 7.91 -10.34 22.19
N PRO A 368 7.98 -11.64 22.54
CA PRO A 368 6.85 -12.55 22.39
C PRO A 368 5.62 -12.04 23.14
N GLN A 369 4.42 -12.40 22.68
CA GLN A 369 3.14 -11.95 23.24
C GLN A 369 2.22 -13.16 23.41
N PHE A 370 1.59 -13.30 24.57
CA PHE A 370 0.57 -14.30 24.79
C PHE A 370 -0.77 -13.70 24.38
N ARG A 371 -1.45 -14.28 23.39
CA ARG A 371 -2.68 -13.70 22.83
C ARG A 371 -3.78 -14.73 22.68
N CYS A 372 -4.96 -14.34 23.14
CA CYS A 372 -6.19 -15.13 23.15
C CYS A 372 -6.93 -15.19 21.80
N GLN A 373 -6.31 -14.75 20.70
CA GLN A 373 -6.89 -14.65 19.34
C GLN A 373 -7.16 -16.01 18.66
N LYS A 374 -7.33 -17.07 19.45
CA LYS A 374 -7.76 -18.38 19.00
C LYS A 374 -8.88 -18.81 19.94
N GLU A 375 -10.09 -18.89 19.40
CA GLU A 375 -11.38 -19.16 20.07
C GLU A 375 -11.47 -20.50 20.85
N HIS A 376 -10.35 -21.21 21.03
CA HIS A 376 -10.24 -22.43 21.83
C HIS A 376 -9.36 -22.24 23.09
N LEU A 377 -8.84 -21.04 23.33
CA LEU A 377 -8.13 -20.69 24.56
C LEU A 377 -9.14 -20.07 25.54
N PRO A 378 -9.26 -20.59 26.78
CA PRO A 378 -10.22 -20.12 27.77
C PRO A 378 -9.83 -18.73 28.30
N CYS A 379 -10.36 -17.69 27.67
CA CYS A 379 -9.79 -16.35 27.68
C CYS A 379 -10.81 -15.22 27.83
N SER A 380 -12.10 -15.48 27.67
CA SER A 380 -13.14 -14.52 28.07
C SER A 380 -13.17 -14.36 29.60
N TYR A 381 -13.82 -13.31 30.13
CA TYR A 381 -13.81 -13.05 31.57
C TYR A 381 -14.45 -14.21 32.35
N LEU A 382 -15.56 -14.76 31.84
CA LEU A 382 -16.23 -15.92 32.43
C LEU A 382 -15.40 -17.21 32.31
N GLU A 383 -14.70 -17.44 31.20
CA GLU A 383 -13.82 -18.60 31.02
C GLU A 383 -12.60 -18.56 31.95
N LEU A 384 -11.94 -17.41 32.08
CA LEU A 384 -10.81 -17.22 33.01
C LEU A 384 -11.26 -17.49 34.46
N LYS A 385 -12.50 -17.09 34.79
CA LYS A 385 -13.12 -17.35 36.08
C LYS A 385 -13.42 -18.84 36.30
N GLU A 386 -14.01 -19.54 35.33
CA GLU A 386 -14.23 -20.99 35.42
C GLU A 386 -12.90 -21.78 35.47
N LEU A 387 -11.87 -21.37 34.74
CA LEU A 387 -10.54 -21.97 34.79
C LEU A 387 -9.92 -21.83 36.19
N SER A 388 -10.02 -20.64 36.79
CA SER A 388 -9.57 -20.34 38.14
C SER A 388 -10.34 -21.13 39.22
N GLU A 389 -11.67 -21.17 39.15
CA GLU A 389 -12.51 -21.92 40.09
C GLU A 389 -12.33 -23.43 39.96
N SER A 390 -12.29 -23.96 38.72
CA SER A 390 -12.19 -25.40 38.46
C SER A 390 -10.81 -25.99 38.79
N ASN A 391 -9.77 -25.16 38.87
CA ASN A 391 -8.36 -25.59 38.99
C ASN A 391 -7.95 -26.56 37.85
N SER A 392 -8.52 -26.36 36.66
CA SER A 392 -8.14 -27.11 35.46
C SER A 392 -6.73 -26.71 34.98
N PRO A 393 -6.03 -27.54 34.19
CA PRO A 393 -4.71 -27.16 33.66
C PRO A 393 -4.80 -25.93 32.76
N ILE A 394 -4.06 -24.88 33.11
CA ILE A 394 -3.91 -23.67 32.28
C ILE A 394 -3.10 -24.04 31.03
N PRO A 395 -3.54 -23.67 29.81
CA PRO A 395 -2.75 -23.78 28.59
C PRO A 395 -1.39 -23.08 28.66
N GLU A 396 -0.35 -23.69 28.10
CA GLU A 396 1.01 -23.12 28.07
C GLU A 396 1.04 -21.85 27.20
N GLU A 397 0.14 -21.79 26.21
CA GLU A 397 -0.12 -20.68 25.30
C GLU A 397 -0.68 -19.40 25.95
N MET A 398 -1.08 -19.46 27.23
CA MET A 398 -1.56 -18.29 27.99
C MET A 398 -0.50 -17.66 28.91
N GLY A 399 0.64 -18.33 29.14
CA GLY A 399 1.73 -17.82 29.98
C GLY A 399 1.48 -17.73 31.50
N LEU A 400 0.23 -17.81 31.95
CA LEU A 400 -0.16 -17.62 33.37
C LEU A 400 0.19 -18.80 34.28
N THR A 401 0.69 -18.51 35.48
CA THR A 401 0.62 -19.45 36.61
C THR A 401 -0.75 -19.41 37.30
N PRO A 402 -1.11 -20.43 38.11
CA PRO A 402 -2.36 -20.41 38.89
C PRO A 402 -2.45 -19.28 39.93
N GLU A 403 -1.32 -18.75 40.40
CA GLU A 403 -1.30 -17.61 41.34
C GLU A 403 -1.57 -16.29 40.60
N GLU A 404 -1.09 -16.16 39.35
CA GLU A 404 -1.38 -15.02 38.48
C GLU A 404 -2.82 -15.05 37.97
N LEU A 405 -3.32 -16.19 37.50
CA LEU A 405 -4.71 -16.34 37.06
C LEU A 405 -5.72 -15.99 38.18
N ALA A 406 -5.48 -16.45 39.41
CA ALA A 406 -6.34 -16.10 40.55
C ALA A 406 -6.31 -14.60 40.89
N SER A 407 -5.17 -13.93 40.64
CA SER A 407 -5.02 -12.49 40.85
C SER A 407 -5.71 -11.69 39.73
N LEU A 408 -5.50 -12.07 38.46
CA LEU A 408 -6.17 -11.53 37.28
C LEU A 408 -7.70 -11.58 37.40
N VAL A 409 -8.26 -12.73 37.80
CA VAL A 409 -9.71 -12.87 38.02
C VAL A 409 -10.19 -11.97 39.17
N THR A 410 -9.37 -11.71 40.19
CA THR A 410 -9.72 -10.78 41.28
C THR A 410 -9.72 -9.32 40.80
N GLU A 411 -8.80 -8.95 39.91
CA GLU A 411 -8.74 -7.63 39.29
C GLU A 411 -9.92 -7.40 38.33
N LEU A 412 -10.26 -8.40 37.50
CA LEU A 412 -11.41 -8.37 36.60
C LEU A 412 -12.76 -8.37 37.35
N ASP A 413 -12.87 -9.10 38.47
CA ASP A 413 -14.02 -9.01 39.38
C ASP A 413 -14.18 -7.59 39.94
N SER A 414 -13.06 -6.91 40.26
CA SER A 414 -13.09 -5.52 40.76
C SER A 414 -13.52 -4.53 39.68
N LEU A 415 -13.04 -4.72 38.44
CA LEU A 415 -13.49 -3.96 37.28
C LEU A 415 -14.98 -4.20 36.99
N ARG A 416 -15.47 -5.43 37.17
CA ARG A 416 -16.90 -5.75 37.03
C ARG A 416 -17.76 -5.04 38.09
N GLU A 417 -17.33 -5.00 39.35
CA GLU A 417 -18.04 -4.25 40.40
C GLU A 417 -18.12 -2.75 40.06
N PHE A 418 -17.04 -2.17 39.52
CA PHE A 418 -17.05 -0.79 39.01
C PHE A 418 -18.04 -0.60 37.85
N LEU A 419 -18.06 -1.53 36.88
CA LEU A 419 -18.93 -1.46 35.70
C LEU A 419 -20.42 -1.56 36.07
N ASP A 420 -20.79 -2.39 37.05
CA ASP A 420 -22.17 -2.48 37.54
C ASP A 420 -22.67 -1.18 38.18
N GLU A 421 -21.81 -0.36 38.80
CA GLU A 421 -22.20 0.98 39.27
C GLU A 421 -22.45 1.97 38.12
N HIS A 422 -22.02 1.66 36.89
CA HIS A 422 -22.08 2.52 35.71
C HIS A 422 -23.03 2.03 34.60
N THR A 423 -23.92 1.07 34.87
CA THR A 423 -24.90 0.57 33.87
C THR A 423 -25.80 1.68 33.28
N ASP A 424 -26.08 2.75 34.02
CA ASP A 424 -26.74 3.95 33.50
C ASP A 424 -25.69 4.94 32.96
N VAL A 425 -25.78 5.33 31.69
CA VAL A 425 -24.89 6.33 31.06
C VAL A 425 -24.90 7.69 31.79
N ASN A 426 -26.02 8.06 32.42
CA ASN A 426 -26.08 9.26 33.25
C ASN A 426 -25.19 9.13 34.49
N LYS A 427 -24.90 7.92 34.96
CA LYS A 427 -24.01 7.72 36.10
C LYS A 427 -22.55 7.97 35.75
N ALA A 428 -22.12 7.61 34.54
CA ALA A 428 -20.84 8.06 34.00
C ALA A 428 -20.81 9.61 33.84
N CYS A 429 -21.88 10.22 33.30
CA CYS A 429 -21.97 11.68 33.20
C CYS A 429 -21.91 12.39 34.59
N GLU A 430 -22.62 11.88 35.60
CA GLU A 430 -22.53 12.38 37.00
C GLU A 430 -21.12 12.27 37.57
N ASN A 431 -20.43 11.15 37.27
CA ASN A 431 -19.11 10.82 37.81
C ASN A 431 -17.95 11.49 37.03
N GLY A 432 -18.26 12.33 36.04
CA GLY A 432 -17.30 13.21 35.35
C GLY A 432 -16.81 12.72 33.99
N TYR A 433 -17.30 11.60 33.50
CA TYR A 433 -16.94 11.08 32.16
C TYR A 433 -17.56 11.95 31.05
N LEU A 434 -16.83 12.10 29.94
CA LEU A 434 -17.26 12.82 28.74
C LEU A 434 -17.12 11.92 27.50
N SER A 435 -18.17 11.80 26.70
CA SER A 435 -18.11 11.04 25.44
C SER A 435 -17.17 11.73 24.44
N ASP A 436 -16.38 10.92 23.73
CA ASP A 436 -15.69 11.31 22.50
C ASP A 436 -16.63 11.80 21.39
N ARG A 437 -17.93 11.46 21.47
CA ARG A 437 -19.01 11.68 20.50
C ARG A 437 -18.95 10.78 19.25
N ILE A 438 -18.20 9.69 19.32
CA ILE A 438 -17.92 8.76 18.23
C ILE A 438 -18.36 7.38 18.68
N GLN A 439 -19.03 6.60 17.85
CA GLN A 439 -19.28 5.19 18.16
C GLN A 439 -18.52 4.33 17.16
N THR A 440 -17.39 3.79 17.59
CA THR A 440 -16.64 2.85 16.75
C THR A 440 -17.27 1.47 16.93
N PRO A 441 -17.69 0.79 15.84
CA PRO A 441 -18.27 -0.55 15.94
C PRO A 441 -17.33 -1.53 16.67
N ASN A 442 -17.89 -2.53 17.36
CA ASN A 442 -17.20 -3.51 18.22
C ASN A 442 -16.43 -2.95 19.43
N MET A 443 -16.41 -1.63 19.63
CA MET A 443 -15.76 -0.96 20.76
C MET A 443 -16.71 0.02 21.48
N GLY A 444 -17.75 0.50 20.80
CA GLY A 444 -18.68 1.51 21.31
C GLY A 444 -18.11 2.94 21.23
N SER A 445 -18.72 3.84 22.00
CA SER A 445 -18.23 5.19 22.25
C SER A 445 -17.39 5.24 23.51
N HIS A 446 -16.26 5.94 23.45
CA HIS A 446 -15.36 6.09 24.57
C HIS A 446 -15.82 7.27 25.44
N PHE A 447 -16.39 6.97 26.60
CA PHE A 447 -16.69 7.95 27.63
C PHE A 447 -15.45 8.05 28.51
N ILE A 448 -14.74 9.19 28.42
CA ILE A 448 -13.38 9.37 28.92
C ILE A 448 -13.39 10.29 30.15
N LYS A 449 -12.67 9.91 31.22
CA LYS A 449 -12.49 10.73 32.43
C LYS A 449 -11.07 11.26 32.56
N ALA A 450 -10.86 12.46 32.00
CA ALA A 450 -9.53 13.05 31.83
C ALA A 450 -8.83 13.52 33.13
N ASP A 451 -9.52 13.59 34.26
CA ASP A 451 -8.93 14.03 35.54
C ASP A 451 -8.19 12.91 36.30
N ILE A 452 -8.43 11.63 35.97
CA ILE A 452 -7.75 10.48 36.59
C ILE A 452 -6.54 9.94 35.79
N PHE A 453 -6.32 10.40 34.56
CA PHE A 453 -5.16 10.04 33.71
C PHE A 453 -3.79 10.17 34.41
N GLY A 454 -3.69 11.03 35.44
CA GLY A 454 -2.47 11.25 36.22
C GLY A 454 -2.25 10.28 37.40
N ASN A 455 -3.19 9.36 37.66
CA ASN A 455 -3.12 8.43 38.79
C ASN A 455 -2.18 7.23 38.50
N GLY A 456 -2.04 6.88 37.22
CA GLY A 456 -1.46 5.59 36.78
C GLY A 456 -2.51 4.48 36.81
N PHE A 457 -2.15 3.32 36.25
CA PHE A 457 -3.07 2.19 36.10
C PHE A 457 -3.60 1.67 37.45
N ASP A 458 -4.92 1.67 37.60
CA ASP A 458 -5.66 0.98 38.66
C ASP A 458 -6.77 0.14 37.98
N PRO A 459 -6.76 -1.20 38.08
CA PRO A 459 -7.73 -2.06 37.40
C PRO A 459 -9.18 -1.85 37.89
N SER A 460 -9.40 -1.09 38.97
CA SER A 460 -10.71 -0.79 39.54
C SER A 460 -11.24 0.63 39.28
N GLU A 461 -10.46 1.53 38.66
CA GLU A 461 -10.93 2.86 38.22
C GLU A 461 -10.49 3.13 36.75
N PRO A 462 -11.15 2.52 35.74
CA PRO A 462 -10.79 2.67 34.33
C PRO A 462 -10.98 4.11 33.84
N GLU A 463 -10.02 4.64 33.06
CA GLU A 463 -10.12 5.97 32.50
C GLU A 463 -11.20 6.10 31.40
N ILE A 464 -11.66 4.98 30.83
CA ILE A 464 -12.71 4.92 29.81
C ILE A 464 -13.79 3.89 30.16
N ILE A 465 -15.04 4.32 30.08
CA ILE A 465 -16.22 3.45 30.06
C ILE A 465 -16.75 3.41 28.63
N LEU A 466 -17.15 2.22 28.17
CA LEU A 466 -17.60 2.01 26.79
C LEU A 466 -19.11 1.81 26.76
N TYR A 467 -19.79 2.58 25.91
CA TYR A 467 -21.24 2.52 25.71
C TYR A 467 -21.59 2.44 24.22
N ALA A 468 -22.61 1.66 23.85
CA ALA A 468 -23.18 1.63 22.50
C ALA A 468 -24.64 2.09 22.51
N LEU A 469 -25.18 2.52 21.36
CA LEU A 469 -26.59 2.87 21.19
C LEU A 469 -27.49 1.68 21.53
N ALA A 470 -28.49 1.91 22.38
CA ALA A 470 -29.37 0.87 22.92
C ALA A 470 -30.36 0.28 21.89
N ASP A 471 -30.48 0.88 20.71
CA ASP A 471 -31.23 0.34 19.57
C ASP A 471 -30.36 -0.52 18.63
N GLY A 472 -29.06 -0.62 18.89
CA GLY A 472 -28.11 -1.40 18.11
C GLY A 472 -27.70 -0.77 16.77
N THR A 473 -27.99 0.51 16.53
CA THR A 473 -27.69 1.17 15.26
C THR A 473 -26.25 1.72 15.18
N LEU A 474 -25.78 1.97 13.96
CA LEU A 474 -24.71 2.93 13.72
C LEU A 474 -25.30 4.35 13.69
N PRO A 475 -24.68 5.33 14.37
CA PRO A 475 -24.97 6.74 14.15
C PRO A 475 -24.31 7.26 12.87
N ASN A 476 -25.09 7.78 11.92
CA ASN A 476 -24.59 8.54 10.76
C ASN A 476 -24.16 9.97 11.17
N GLY A 477 -23.28 10.08 12.16
CA GLY A 477 -22.79 11.35 12.69
C GLY A 477 -22.38 11.30 14.16
N ALA A 478 -21.96 12.44 14.71
CA ALA A 478 -21.55 12.54 16.11
C ALA A 478 -22.72 12.39 17.09
N ILE A 479 -22.61 11.48 18.06
CA ILE A 479 -23.68 11.14 19.03
C ILE A 479 -23.92 12.23 20.09
N GLY A 480 -24.50 11.88 21.25
CA GLY A 480 -24.73 12.82 22.37
C GLY A 480 -23.45 13.30 23.07
N GLN A 481 -23.63 14.00 24.18
CA GLN A 481 -22.58 14.39 25.12
C GLN A 481 -23.14 14.46 26.54
N CYS A 482 -22.30 14.15 27.53
CA CYS A 482 -22.57 14.45 28.93
C CYS A 482 -22.52 15.98 29.17
N ARG A 483 -23.62 16.58 29.60
CA ARG A 483 -23.70 18.00 29.99
C ARG A 483 -24.34 18.13 31.37
N ASP A 484 -23.72 18.91 32.25
CA ASP A 484 -24.19 19.17 33.62
C ASP A 484 -24.55 17.89 34.43
N GLY A 485 -23.86 16.76 34.14
CA GLY A 485 -24.08 15.45 34.77
C GLY A 485 -25.13 14.55 34.08
N VAL A 486 -25.67 14.93 32.92
CA VAL A 486 -26.76 14.23 32.22
C VAL A 486 -26.39 13.96 30.77
N TRP A 487 -26.79 12.81 30.22
CA TRP A 487 -26.62 12.48 28.80
C TRP A 487 -27.67 13.20 27.93
N ASP A 488 -27.25 13.81 26.82
CA ASP A 488 -28.16 14.56 25.92
C ASP A 488 -28.50 13.87 24.58
N GLY A 489 -27.99 12.65 24.35
CA GLY A 489 -28.21 11.87 23.14
C GLY A 489 -29.30 10.79 23.26
N GLU A 490 -29.37 9.94 22.24
CA GLU A 490 -30.23 8.74 22.24
C GLU A 490 -29.79 7.72 23.30
N PRO A 491 -30.67 6.82 23.77
CA PRO A 491 -30.35 5.89 24.86
C PRO A 491 -29.14 4.99 24.56
N MET A 492 -28.32 4.74 25.59
CA MET A 492 -27.10 3.94 25.49
C MET A 492 -27.17 2.71 26.42
N VAL A 493 -26.47 1.64 26.06
CA VAL A 493 -26.18 0.47 26.91
C VAL A 493 -24.68 0.42 27.25
N LEU A 494 -24.36 -0.06 28.45
CA LEU A 494 -22.98 -0.31 28.88
C LEU A 494 -22.44 -1.56 28.16
N VAL A 495 -21.26 -1.46 27.55
CA VAL A 495 -20.67 -2.56 26.77
C VAL A 495 -19.25 -2.96 27.20
N GLY A 496 -18.59 -2.17 28.06
CA GLY A 496 -17.29 -2.54 28.63
C GLY A 496 -16.49 -1.35 29.16
N SER A 497 -15.17 -1.51 29.16
CA SER A 497 -14.21 -0.51 29.63
C SER A 497 -12.93 -0.53 28.79
N ALA A 498 -12.19 0.58 28.82
CA ALA A 498 -10.81 0.64 28.37
C ALA A 498 -9.98 1.50 29.33
N PHE A 499 -8.67 1.28 29.30
CA PHE A 499 -7.69 2.06 30.04
C PHE A 499 -6.93 2.96 29.06
N ILE A 500 -6.53 4.16 29.50
CA ILE A 500 -5.68 5.07 28.73
C ILE A 500 -4.67 5.77 29.62
N LEU A 501 -3.41 5.35 29.47
CA LEU A 501 -2.28 5.97 30.15
C LEU A 501 -1.69 7.06 29.24
N PRO A 502 -1.66 8.33 29.69
CA PRO A 502 -1.23 9.44 28.85
C PRO A 502 0.24 9.27 28.42
N PRO A 503 0.63 9.78 27.24
CA PRO A 503 1.98 9.64 26.72
C PRO A 503 3.00 10.28 27.66
N LEU A 504 3.79 9.45 28.35
CA LEU A 504 4.89 9.90 29.20
C LEU A 504 6.02 10.39 28.30
N GLN A 505 6.20 11.71 28.23
CA GLN A 505 7.10 12.37 27.30
C GLN A 505 8.57 11.89 27.47
N GLY A 506 9.01 11.03 26.55
CA GLY A 506 10.35 10.43 26.55
C GLY A 506 10.52 9.17 27.41
N ASP A 507 9.45 8.62 28.00
CA ASP A 507 9.48 7.28 28.61
C ASP A 507 8.88 6.26 27.63
N THR A 508 9.74 5.37 27.16
CA THR A 508 9.40 4.35 26.15
C THR A 508 9.01 3.01 26.77
N SER A 509 8.99 2.91 28.10
CA SER A 509 8.68 1.69 28.79
C SER A 509 7.21 1.29 28.59
N HIS A 510 7.02 -0.01 28.40
CA HIS A 510 5.68 -0.59 28.37
C HIS A 510 5.04 -0.50 29.76
N PRO A 511 3.78 -0.07 29.89
CA PRO A 511 3.11 0.04 31.18
C PRO A 511 2.94 -1.31 31.88
N LYS A 512 2.51 -1.26 33.14
CA LYS A 512 1.88 -2.42 33.78
C LYS A 512 0.37 -2.23 33.68
N GLY A 513 -0.33 -3.22 33.14
CA GLY A 513 -1.77 -3.39 33.34
C GLY A 513 -2.03 -4.49 34.36
N PHE A 514 -2.80 -5.50 33.96
CA PHE A 514 -3.29 -6.56 34.85
C PHE A 514 -2.19 -7.57 35.23
N THR A 515 -2.51 -8.48 36.13
CA THR A 515 -1.60 -9.56 36.52
C THR A 515 -1.49 -10.62 35.40
N GLY A 516 -0.42 -10.52 34.62
CA GLY A 516 -0.04 -11.49 33.60
C GLY A 516 0.56 -10.81 32.36
N ASP A 517 0.70 -11.58 31.28
CA ASP A 517 1.20 -11.10 29.98
C ASP A 517 0.09 -11.18 28.88
N LEU A 518 -1.20 -11.20 29.27
CA LEU A 518 -2.36 -11.24 28.36
C LEU A 518 -2.85 -9.85 27.90
N ASP A 519 -2.38 -8.78 28.56
CA ASP A 519 -2.70 -7.38 28.23
C ASP A 519 -2.44 -7.08 26.74
N ASN A 520 -3.39 -6.43 26.04
CA ASN A 520 -3.18 -5.96 24.66
C ASN A 520 -3.00 -4.43 24.60
N TRP A 521 -1.92 -3.95 25.20
CA TRP A 521 -1.54 -2.54 25.13
C TRP A 521 -1.14 -2.13 23.71
N HIS A 522 -1.71 -1.03 23.25
CA HIS A 522 -1.47 -0.44 21.93
C HIS A 522 -1.46 1.10 22.01
N VAL A 523 -0.75 1.74 21.09
CA VAL A 523 -0.68 3.20 20.93
C VAL A 523 -1.20 3.54 19.55
N HIS A 524 -2.23 4.40 19.45
CA HIS A 524 -2.55 5.03 18.16
C HIS A 524 -1.64 6.23 17.91
N LEU A 525 -1.19 6.35 16.67
CA LEU A 525 -0.34 7.42 16.16
C LEU A 525 -1.02 8.11 14.99
N ASN A 526 -0.69 9.39 14.76
CA ASN A 526 -1.18 10.18 13.62
C ASN A 526 -2.73 10.19 13.47
N LEU A 527 -3.44 10.22 14.60
CA LEU A 527 -4.89 10.09 14.66
C LEU A 527 -5.57 11.47 14.54
N CYS A 528 -6.40 11.64 13.53
CA CYS A 528 -7.27 12.80 13.40
C CYS A 528 -8.64 12.55 14.06
N ARG A 529 -8.96 13.32 15.11
CA ARG A 529 -10.21 13.12 15.86
C ARG A 529 -11.36 14.03 15.46
N GLY A 530 -12.29 13.50 14.67
CA GLY A 530 -13.42 14.20 14.04
C GLY A 530 -14.69 14.18 14.89
N ARG A 531 -14.60 14.49 16.19
CA ARG A 531 -15.71 14.48 17.18
C ARG A 531 -16.95 15.32 16.82
N SER A 532 -16.82 16.24 15.86
CA SER A 532 -17.94 17.02 15.29
C SER A 532 -18.71 16.23 14.23
N ASN A 533 -18.01 15.36 13.50
CA ASN A 533 -18.51 14.54 12.40
C ASN A 533 -18.91 13.14 12.87
N GLY A 534 -18.36 12.66 14.00
CA GLY A 534 -18.67 11.36 14.59
C GLY A 534 -17.72 10.24 14.17
N THR A 535 -16.59 10.60 13.57
CA THR A 535 -15.62 9.68 12.97
C THR A 535 -14.19 10.10 13.32
N ASP A 536 -13.29 9.12 13.45
CA ASP A 536 -11.85 9.32 13.52
C ASP A 536 -11.20 8.86 12.21
N THR A 537 -10.13 9.53 11.78
CA THR A 537 -9.43 9.24 10.51
C THR A 537 -7.92 9.32 10.68
N PHE A 538 -7.16 8.82 9.70
CA PHE A 538 -5.70 8.83 9.70
C PHE A 538 -5.19 9.65 8.51
N VAL A 539 -5.37 10.97 8.60
CA VAL A 539 -4.97 11.96 7.59
C VAL A 539 -3.90 12.91 8.16
N PRO A 540 -3.07 13.55 7.33
CA PRO A 540 -2.05 14.49 7.81
C PRO A 540 -2.67 15.64 8.61
N LYS A 541 -1.86 16.24 9.50
CA LYS A 541 -2.27 17.29 10.44
C LYS A 541 -3.02 18.46 9.76
N GLU A 542 -2.51 18.94 8.63
CA GLU A 542 -3.17 19.97 7.80
C GLU A 542 -4.59 19.56 7.36
N GLU A 543 -4.74 18.34 6.85
CA GLU A 543 -6.01 17.80 6.36
C GLU A 543 -7.01 17.58 7.51
N CYS A 544 -6.51 17.17 8.68
CA CYS A 544 -7.28 17.06 9.91
C CYS A 544 -7.79 18.42 10.42
N GLU A 545 -6.92 19.42 10.51
CA GLU A 545 -7.30 20.75 11.00
C GLU A 545 -8.22 21.47 10.00
N ASN A 546 -8.01 21.29 8.69
CA ASN A 546 -8.89 21.82 7.64
C ASN A 546 -10.29 21.18 7.61
N SER A 547 -10.42 19.90 7.98
CA SER A 547 -11.71 19.20 8.12
C SER A 547 -12.41 19.44 9.48
N GLY A 548 -11.79 20.21 10.38
CA GLY A 548 -12.33 20.54 11.70
C GLY A 548 -12.15 19.43 12.74
N GLY A 549 -11.27 18.46 12.48
CA GLY A 549 -10.82 17.46 13.43
C GLY A 549 -9.76 18.00 14.40
N ASN A 550 -9.33 17.15 15.34
CA ASN A 550 -8.27 17.44 16.30
C ASN A 550 -7.15 16.42 16.12
N PHE A 551 -6.00 16.83 15.58
CA PHE A 551 -4.90 15.92 15.31
C PHE A 551 -4.16 15.52 16.60
N HIS A 552 -3.82 14.25 16.71
CA HIS A 552 -3.03 13.67 17.80
C HIS A 552 -1.86 12.87 17.23
N GLU A 553 -0.64 13.37 17.47
CA GLU A 553 0.62 12.70 17.14
C GLU A 553 0.69 11.33 17.84
N THR A 554 0.28 11.28 19.11
CA THR A 554 -0.07 10.07 19.86
C THR A 554 -1.21 10.37 20.85
N ILE A 555 -1.97 9.34 21.24
CA ILE A 555 -2.95 9.43 22.35
C ILE A 555 -2.48 8.73 23.64
N GLY A 556 -1.32 8.09 23.65
CA GLY A 556 -0.80 7.30 24.78
C GLY A 556 -1.08 5.79 24.63
N TRP A 557 -0.76 5.03 25.67
CA TRP A 557 -1.02 3.59 25.72
C TRP A 557 -2.48 3.34 26.09
N MET A 558 -3.20 2.57 25.28
CA MET A 558 -4.57 2.13 25.52
C MET A 558 -4.68 0.61 25.56
N MET A 559 -5.70 0.12 26.24
CA MET A 559 -6.07 -1.30 26.28
C MET A 559 -7.56 -1.45 26.58
N HIS A 560 -8.26 -2.29 25.83
CA HIS A 560 -9.65 -2.67 26.10
C HIS A 560 -9.71 -3.75 27.19
N ALA A 561 -10.77 -3.76 28.01
CA ALA A 561 -11.00 -4.76 29.05
C ALA A 561 -12.50 -5.10 29.17
N TRP A 562 -12.84 -6.35 28.82
CA TRP A 562 -14.22 -6.82 28.64
C TRP A 562 -14.75 -7.60 29.86
N ALA A 563 -14.77 -6.95 31.03
CA ALA A 563 -15.23 -7.56 32.29
C ALA A 563 -16.76 -7.53 32.50
N TYR A 564 -17.58 -7.30 31.46
CA TYR A 564 -19.05 -7.15 31.58
C TYR A 564 -19.81 -8.30 30.89
N PRO A 565 -20.33 -9.32 31.62
CA PRO A 565 -20.94 -10.54 31.09
C PRO A 565 -22.13 -10.45 30.14
N GLU A 566 -22.79 -9.31 29.96
CA GLU A 566 -23.78 -9.16 28.88
C GLU A 566 -23.10 -8.94 27.52
N HIS A 567 -21.80 -8.61 27.54
CA HIS A 567 -20.89 -8.38 26.42
C HIS A 567 -19.52 -9.04 26.69
N ASP A 568 -19.48 -10.29 27.19
CA ASP A 568 -18.21 -11.02 27.34
C ASP A 568 -17.58 -11.38 25.98
N ASN A 569 -16.28 -11.57 25.94
CA ASN A 569 -15.51 -11.59 24.70
C ASN A 569 -14.66 -12.86 24.53
N GLU A 570 -15.14 -13.77 23.69
CA GLU A 570 -14.48 -15.05 23.36
C GLU A 570 -13.20 -14.88 22.50
N LEU A 571 -12.92 -13.68 21.98
CA LEU A 571 -11.60 -13.33 21.41
C LEU A 571 -10.56 -13.01 22.51
N GLY A 572 -11.00 -12.99 23.77
CA GLY A 572 -10.22 -12.72 24.97
C GLY A 572 -10.60 -11.41 25.66
N VAL A 573 -10.52 -11.41 26.98
CA VAL A 573 -10.89 -10.28 27.86
C VAL A 573 -10.13 -8.98 27.55
N PHE A 574 -8.96 -9.05 26.91
CA PHE A 574 -8.17 -7.89 26.46
C PHE A 574 -8.09 -7.74 24.94
N SER A 575 -8.93 -8.43 24.15
CA SER A 575 -8.97 -8.23 22.69
C SER A 575 -9.27 -6.77 22.35
N MET A 576 -8.66 -6.24 21.28
CA MET A 576 -8.87 -4.85 20.83
C MET A 576 -10.32 -4.59 20.37
N TRP A 577 -11.06 -5.65 19.99
CA TRP A 577 -12.46 -5.61 19.54
C TRP A 577 -13.28 -6.66 20.27
N ASN A 578 -14.57 -6.39 20.44
CA ASN A 578 -15.54 -7.32 20.98
C ASN A 578 -16.70 -7.56 19.97
N PRO A 579 -16.89 -8.79 19.48
CA PRO A 579 -17.91 -9.11 18.47
C PRO A 579 -19.35 -9.03 19.02
N THR A 580 -19.52 -8.82 20.33
CA THR A 580 -20.82 -8.67 20.98
C THR A 580 -21.29 -7.21 21.11
N ILE A 581 -20.55 -6.23 20.55
CA ILE A 581 -20.81 -4.80 20.76
C ILE A 581 -21.40 -4.14 19.52
N ALA A 582 -22.53 -3.46 19.71
CA ALA A 582 -23.31 -2.86 18.64
C ALA A 582 -22.58 -1.73 17.87
N PRO A 583 -22.92 -1.49 16.59
CA PRO A 583 -23.90 -2.21 15.78
C PRO A 583 -23.56 -3.70 15.58
N PHE A 584 -24.58 -4.53 15.41
CA PHE A 584 -24.42 -5.98 15.27
C PHE A 584 -24.41 -6.41 13.80
N GLY A 585 -23.57 -7.38 13.43
CA GLY A 585 -23.77 -8.15 12.20
C GLY A 585 -24.97 -9.07 12.32
N ASP A 586 -25.83 -9.11 11.29
CA ASP A 586 -27.14 -9.76 11.37
C ASP A 586 -27.02 -11.22 11.82
N SER A 587 -27.69 -11.56 12.92
CA SER A 587 -27.32 -12.71 13.75
C SER A 587 -27.89 -14.03 13.25
N ASP A 588 -28.82 -14.00 12.30
CA ASP A 588 -29.43 -15.19 11.69
C ASP A 588 -28.47 -16.01 10.80
N THR A 589 -27.20 -15.61 10.66
CA THR A 589 -26.12 -16.38 9.99
C THR A 589 -24.90 -16.69 10.86
N VAL A 590 -24.94 -16.51 12.19
CA VAL A 590 -23.75 -16.73 13.05
C VAL A 590 -23.20 -18.17 12.97
N GLU A 591 -24.05 -19.18 12.81
CA GLU A 591 -23.58 -20.58 12.60
C GLU A 591 -22.89 -20.81 11.22
N GLU A 592 -22.99 -19.87 10.27
CA GLU A 592 -22.29 -19.88 8.98
C GLU A 592 -20.99 -19.03 8.98
N ARG A 593 -20.71 -18.25 10.04
CA ARG A 593 -19.47 -17.45 10.15
C ARG A 593 -18.21 -18.29 10.39
N PHE A 594 -18.35 -19.61 10.55
CA PHE A 594 -17.23 -20.51 10.80
C PHE A 594 -16.51 -20.97 9.51
N LEU A 595 -15.18 -20.82 9.55
CA LEU A 595 -14.18 -21.57 8.77
C LEU A 595 -14.02 -21.22 7.28
N VAL A 596 -13.80 -19.93 6.99
CA VAL A 596 -12.99 -19.53 5.81
C VAL A 596 -11.87 -18.59 6.24
N GLN A 597 -10.75 -19.16 6.71
CA GLN A 597 -9.51 -18.42 7.02
C GLN A 597 -8.31 -19.12 6.37
N GLY A 598 -7.42 -18.36 5.73
CA GLY A 598 -6.20 -18.88 5.10
C GLY A 598 -6.49 -19.97 4.05
N GLU A 599 -5.85 -21.13 4.17
CA GLU A 599 -5.95 -22.24 3.21
C GLU A 599 -7.33 -22.93 3.15
N ASN A 600 -8.33 -22.47 3.92
CA ASN A 600 -9.67 -23.08 4.00
C ASN A 600 -10.70 -22.50 2.99
N PHE A 601 -10.29 -21.68 2.02
CA PHE A 601 -11.19 -21.14 1.00
C PHE A 601 -11.81 -22.23 0.12
N PRO A 602 -13.15 -22.24 -0.08
CA PRO A 602 -13.79 -23.17 -1.01
C PRO A 602 -13.24 -23.02 -2.44
N GLU A 603 -12.90 -24.13 -3.09
CA GLU A 603 -12.27 -24.14 -4.40
C GLU A 603 -13.14 -23.43 -5.45
N GLY A 604 -12.66 -22.30 -5.98
CA GLY A 604 -13.38 -21.47 -6.95
C GLY A 604 -14.17 -20.29 -6.36
N ALA A 605 -14.22 -20.12 -5.03
CA ALA A 605 -14.77 -18.91 -4.42
C ALA A 605 -13.89 -17.68 -4.68
N LYS A 606 -14.52 -16.51 -4.82
CA LYS A 606 -13.84 -15.21 -4.95
C LYS A 606 -13.65 -14.62 -3.55
N GLN A 607 -12.41 -14.33 -3.17
CA GLN A 607 -12.11 -13.48 -2.02
C GLN A 607 -12.02 -12.00 -2.46
N SER A 608 -12.62 -11.12 -1.66
CA SER A 608 -12.36 -9.68 -1.61
C SER A 608 -11.85 -9.34 -0.20
N LEU A 609 -10.97 -8.35 -0.08
CA LEU A 609 -10.48 -7.85 1.20
C LEU A 609 -11.06 -6.46 1.46
N VAL A 610 -11.60 -6.26 2.65
CA VAL A 610 -11.78 -4.92 3.21
C VAL A 610 -10.46 -4.53 3.88
N SER A 611 -9.80 -3.49 3.37
CA SER A 611 -8.51 -3.04 3.90
C SER A 611 -8.25 -1.57 3.55
N ASN A 612 -7.54 -0.84 4.42
CA ASN A 612 -7.23 0.59 4.26
C ASN A 612 -8.46 1.50 4.15
N PHE A 613 -9.60 1.08 4.72
CA PHE A 613 -10.92 1.70 4.54
C PHE A 613 -11.28 1.78 3.05
N ALA A 614 -11.12 0.66 2.35
CA ALA A 614 -11.53 0.48 0.96
C ALA A 614 -12.06 -0.95 0.72
N PHE A 615 -12.84 -1.09 -0.35
CA PHE A 615 -13.12 -2.37 -1.00
C PHE A 615 -12.30 -2.47 -2.29
N GLU A 616 -12.28 -3.66 -2.89
CA GLU A 616 -11.95 -3.81 -4.31
C GLU A 616 -12.99 -3.05 -5.15
N GLU A 617 -12.53 -2.08 -5.96
CA GLU A 617 -13.36 -1.10 -6.67
C GLU A 617 -14.41 -1.74 -7.61
N THR A 618 -14.09 -2.91 -8.19
CA THR A 618 -15.04 -3.74 -8.94
C THR A 618 -14.71 -5.22 -8.73
N ILE A 619 -15.74 -6.00 -8.39
CA ILE A 619 -15.65 -7.40 -7.99
C ILE A 619 -16.52 -8.20 -8.96
N GLU A 620 -15.90 -8.94 -9.89
CA GLU A 620 -16.63 -9.73 -10.90
C GLU A 620 -16.69 -11.22 -10.55
N VAL A 621 -17.86 -11.84 -10.72
CA VAL A 621 -18.12 -13.28 -10.53
C VAL A 621 -19.23 -13.81 -11.46
N GLU A 622 -19.33 -15.13 -11.60
CA GLU A 622 -20.44 -15.80 -12.29
C GLU A 622 -21.61 -16.06 -11.32
N ALA A 623 -22.86 -16.09 -11.83
CA ALA A 623 -24.02 -16.38 -10.98
C ALA A 623 -23.96 -17.74 -10.26
N GLY A 624 -24.02 -17.69 -8.93
CA GLY A 624 -23.88 -18.84 -8.02
C GLY A 624 -22.44 -19.15 -7.58
N GLN A 625 -21.45 -18.34 -7.97
CA GLN A 625 -20.10 -18.40 -7.42
C GLN A 625 -20.03 -17.67 -6.08
N SER A 626 -19.64 -18.35 -4.99
CA SER A 626 -19.46 -17.73 -3.67
C SER A 626 -18.45 -16.58 -3.72
N VAL A 627 -18.89 -15.37 -3.36
CA VAL A 627 -18.01 -14.25 -3.01
C VAL A 627 -17.93 -14.18 -1.50
N TYR A 628 -16.72 -14.15 -0.95
CA TYR A 628 -16.47 -13.83 0.46
C TYR A 628 -15.72 -12.50 0.56
N PHE A 629 -16.19 -11.63 1.43
CA PHE A 629 -15.45 -10.45 1.88
C PHE A 629 -14.81 -10.78 3.22
N ASN A 630 -13.49 -10.72 3.30
CA ASN A 630 -12.76 -10.78 4.56
C ASN A 630 -12.50 -9.36 5.07
N ASN A 631 -12.78 -9.09 6.35
CA ASN A 631 -12.32 -7.85 6.97
C ASN A 631 -10.86 -8.01 7.44
N SER A 632 -9.93 -7.39 6.71
CA SER A 632 -8.50 -7.32 7.05
C SER A 632 -8.11 -5.97 7.67
N ASP A 633 -9.08 -5.10 7.97
CA ASP A 633 -8.87 -3.74 8.50
C ASP A 633 -8.84 -3.69 10.04
N SER A 634 -8.38 -2.55 10.57
CA SER A 634 -8.27 -2.33 12.02
C SER A 634 -9.56 -1.84 12.70
N VAL A 635 -10.72 -1.98 12.05
CA VAL A 635 -12.05 -1.63 12.55
C VAL A 635 -13.09 -2.52 11.88
N PRO A 636 -14.34 -2.59 12.35
CA PRO A 636 -15.38 -3.33 11.65
C PRO A 636 -15.88 -2.60 10.40
N HIS A 637 -16.52 -3.32 9.47
CA HIS A 637 -17.09 -2.80 8.23
C HIS A 637 -18.45 -3.47 7.92
N THR A 638 -19.21 -2.96 6.96
CA THR A 638 -20.32 -3.72 6.33
C THR A 638 -20.11 -3.83 4.83
N ILE A 639 -20.72 -4.85 4.21
CA ILE A 639 -20.84 -5.02 2.76
C ILE A 639 -22.33 -4.92 2.43
N SER A 640 -22.78 -3.73 2.10
CA SER A 640 -24.21 -3.41 2.03
C SER A 640 -24.59 -2.94 0.63
N ALA A 641 -25.66 -3.48 0.07
CA ALA A 641 -26.08 -3.18 -1.31
C ALA A 641 -26.60 -1.74 -1.48
N GLY A 642 -26.39 -1.19 -2.68
CA GLY A 642 -26.77 0.18 -3.05
C GLY A 642 -25.66 1.20 -2.77
N THR A 643 -26.05 2.41 -2.38
CA THR A 643 -25.15 3.54 -2.11
C THR A 643 -25.56 4.26 -0.82
N PRO A 644 -24.73 5.14 -0.22
CA PRO A 644 -25.11 5.88 0.98
C PRO A 644 -26.37 6.75 0.83
N ASP A 645 -26.59 7.34 -0.35
CA ASP A 645 -27.76 8.17 -0.64
C ASP A 645 -29.00 7.35 -1.06
N GLU A 646 -28.79 6.22 -1.75
CA GLU A 646 -29.84 5.29 -2.21
C GLU A 646 -29.41 3.84 -1.86
N PRO A 647 -29.66 3.38 -0.61
CA PRO A 647 -29.28 2.03 -0.15
C PRO A 647 -30.34 0.96 -0.49
N GLU A 648 -29.88 -0.23 -0.87
CA GLU A 648 -30.70 -1.35 -1.37
C GLU A 648 -30.57 -2.61 -0.48
N LEU A 649 -30.55 -2.42 0.85
CA LEU A 649 -30.25 -3.46 1.87
C LEU A 649 -31.14 -4.73 1.80
N GLU A 650 -32.29 -4.69 1.11
CA GLU A 650 -33.13 -5.88 0.88
C GLU A 650 -32.50 -6.91 -0.09
N GLU A 651 -31.47 -6.54 -0.84
CA GLU A 651 -30.81 -7.42 -1.83
C GLU A 651 -29.56 -8.12 -1.26
N PHE A 652 -28.72 -7.42 -0.49
CA PHE A 652 -27.83 -7.98 0.53
C PHE A 652 -27.34 -6.92 1.53
N ASP A 653 -27.09 -7.36 2.76
CA ASP A 653 -26.30 -6.66 3.76
C ASP A 653 -25.56 -7.71 4.60
N SER A 654 -24.28 -7.48 4.91
CA SER A 654 -23.55 -8.32 5.88
C SER A 654 -23.88 -8.00 7.33
N GLY A 655 -24.42 -6.80 7.58
CA GLY A 655 -24.26 -6.13 8.86
C GLY A 655 -22.76 -6.02 9.20
N ILE A 656 -22.41 -5.96 10.48
CA ILE A 656 -21.02 -5.77 10.91
C ILE A 656 -20.17 -7.03 10.71
N LEU A 657 -19.13 -6.88 9.89
CA LEU A 657 -17.93 -7.72 9.82
C LEU A 657 -16.89 -7.21 10.82
N ASN A 658 -16.58 -8.01 11.84
CA ASN A 658 -15.50 -7.75 12.79
C ASN A 658 -14.11 -7.93 12.10
N PRO A 659 -13.01 -7.31 12.59
CA PRO A 659 -11.68 -7.62 12.08
C PRO A 659 -11.37 -9.13 12.17
N GLY A 660 -11.08 -9.75 11.01
CA GLY A 660 -10.90 -11.20 10.85
C GLY A 660 -12.15 -11.96 10.34
N ASP A 661 -13.35 -11.38 10.42
CA ASP A 661 -14.59 -12.02 9.95
C ASP A 661 -14.64 -12.18 8.42
N ASN A 662 -15.54 -13.06 7.98
CA ASN A 662 -15.87 -13.26 6.57
C ASN A 662 -17.39 -13.26 6.36
N PHE A 663 -17.85 -12.61 5.29
CA PHE A 663 -19.27 -12.62 4.87
C PHE A 663 -19.40 -13.12 3.45
N GLN A 664 -20.38 -13.99 3.20
CA GLN A 664 -20.69 -14.51 1.88
C GLN A 664 -21.93 -13.84 1.27
N ILE A 665 -21.82 -13.35 0.03
CA ILE A 665 -22.98 -12.86 -0.73
C ILE A 665 -23.63 -14.02 -1.51
N ASP A 666 -24.96 -14.07 -1.56
CA ASP A 666 -25.69 -14.89 -2.54
C ASP A 666 -25.64 -14.24 -3.93
N THR A 667 -24.88 -14.87 -4.81
CA THR A 667 -24.72 -14.47 -6.22
C THR A 667 -25.68 -15.22 -7.14
N SER A 668 -26.74 -15.86 -6.64
CA SER A 668 -27.67 -16.67 -7.46
C SER A 668 -28.40 -15.88 -8.57
N LYS A 669 -28.40 -14.54 -8.50
CA LYS A 669 -29.01 -13.61 -9.48
C LYS A 669 -27.93 -12.82 -10.24
N PRO A 670 -27.83 -12.93 -11.58
CA PRO A 670 -27.06 -11.99 -12.39
C PRO A 670 -27.53 -10.55 -12.21
N GLY A 671 -26.60 -9.61 -12.09
CA GLY A 671 -26.86 -8.19 -11.83
C GLY A 671 -25.58 -7.38 -11.62
N SER A 672 -25.74 -6.05 -11.55
CA SER A 672 -24.68 -5.14 -11.10
C SER A 672 -25.18 -4.47 -9.83
N TYR A 673 -24.50 -4.75 -8.73
CA TYR A 673 -24.87 -4.35 -7.39
C TYR A 673 -23.80 -3.39 -6.87
N PRO A 674 -24.03 -2.07 -6.90
CA PRO A 674 -23.25 -1.13 -6.10
C PRO A 674 -23.25 -1.61 -4.64
N LEU A 675 -22.14 -1.42 -3.94
CA LEU A 675 -22.03 -1.71 -2.53
C LEU A 675 -21.26 -0.62 -1.79
N PHE A 676 -21.60 -0.43 -0.52
CA PHE A 676 -20.98 0.56 0.35
C PHE A 676 -20.83 0.03 1.78
N CYS A 677 -19.95 0.66 2.56
CA CYS A 677 -19.86 0.43 4.00
C CYS A 677 -20.83 1.40 4.70
N ILE A 678 -21.82 0.88 5.43
CA ILE A 678 -22.70 1.70 6.28
C ILE A 678 -21.87 2.46 7.32
N LEU A 679 -20.81 1.81 7.85
CA LEU A 679 -19.94 2.37 8.90
C LEU A 679 -19.03 3.50 8.37
N HIS A 680 -18.73 3.47 7.08
CA HIS A 680 -17.76 4.37 6.44
C HIS A 680 -18.28 4.74 5.04
N PRO A 681 -19.21 5.71 4.91
CA PRO A 681 -19.96 5.95 3.67
C PRO A 681 -19.13 6.21 2.40
N ASP A 682 -17.91 6.73 2.53
CA ASP A 682 -16.99 6.96 1.40
C ASP A 682 -16.42 5.65 0.82
N MET A 683 -16.52 4.53 1.55
CA MET A 683 -16.16 3.20 1.07
C MET A 683 -17.23 2.68 0.12
N THR A 684 -16.93 2.64 -1.17
CA THR A 684 -17.82 2.14 -2.20
C THR A 684 -17.10 1.17 -3.14
N GLY A 685 -17.86 0.28 -3.76
CA GLY A 685 -17.39 -0.67 -4.77
C GLY A 685 -18.55 -1.18 -5.62
N LEU A 686 -18.26 -2.05 -6.59
CA LEU A 686 -19.26 -2.60 -7.49
C LEU A 686 -19.13 -4.13 -7.63
N LEU A 687 -20.09 -4.87 -7.10
CA LEU A 687 -20.21 -6.31 -7.36
C LEU A 687 -20.93 -6.52 -8.70
N ILE A 688 -20.31 -7.26 -9.62
CA ILE A 688 -20.91 -7.68 -10.89
C ILE A 688 -21.06 -9.21 -10.87
N VAL A 689 -22.29 -9.66 -11.03
CA VAL A 689 -22.66 -11.07 -11.15
C VAL A 689 -23.15 -11.34 -12.57
N ASN A 690 -22.46 -12.23 -13.30
CA ASN A 690 -22.69 -12.52 -14.72
C ASN A 690 -23.71 -13.66 -14.95
#